data_AF-A0A960XQ37-F1
#
_entry.id   AF-A0A960XQ37-F1
#
_cell.length_a   1.000
_cell.length_b   1.000
_cell.length_c   1.000
_cell.angle_alpha   90.00
_cell.angle_beta   90.00
_cell.angle_gamma   90.00
#
_symmetry.space_group_name_H-M   'P 1'
#
loop_
_entity.id
_entity.type
_entity.pdbx_description
1 polymer ?
#
loop_
_entity_poly.entity_id
_entity_poly.type
_entity_poly.pdbx_seq_one_letter_code
_entity_poly.pdbx_strand_id
1 'polypeptide(L)'
;MKINGSFVGAILLALLGALSAPPALGDETSEVGLGTRITSPDGAMVFLLEQDRSTGTLAWSVHRDGRPIVTRGALGLELAGTGVVASKGPVSVVGEQEIATSWKPPYGERSVVEDKCREKTLGIGGGDAGGPEVRLQVRAYDEGVAFRYLLSRAGTFTVASEKTSFPLPADAAAWISRTAQSKIARQSVGRIKGVVERPLTLELAPDLFAALGEAGLVDGSRMKFSKSAGTPLGARLDGPVSCTDTFTSAWRYVRAARSPGALLEGNGFMLNLNEPNRIGDTSWPRPGKVLREVTLTNQGAKACVDYAASHGLQYIMFDAGWYGAENDQRSDASTVTVDPKRSPGPLDLQEVIAYAKKKKTGVILYVNRRALEKQLDQLLPLYQKWGVAGIKFGFVKVGSQQSTKWLHDAIAQCAKHRLMVDVHDEYRMTGVERTLPNSMTAEGVRGDEESPKNEEVLATLFNRCLAGPADQTNCYFASRVNGMGSHASQLAKLVCVYSPWQSVFWYDRPATSPTAGKAGGGVSVLQDVPEIGFLERVPTVWDETRVPDGNPSSHAVVARRSGDVWFVGALNGTKAREFKIPLDFLSPGKKYRLELFSDDPSVATPTQVRVESKVVDSHTVIKHAVAMRGGLAAILTPEPVAAKPAAAPRTAADAVTPKLFKRYRHNEFMKRKAAGPIGLLFLGDSITDWWPRNGKDSWAKFAPHDPADFAVAAMRTEGLLWNITHGELDGLKPKVTVVLIGVNNILQCPDEKPEWVAAGIRKVVATVREKMPETKVLLMAIFPARNPATHPARARIAAVNRLIADLDDGKQVRFLDLGAKFLDDKGNVSKALTRDGLHPNAKGYEIWYQSIQPLLTEMMGN
;
A
#
# COMPACT_ATOMS: atom_id res chain seq x y z
N MET A 1 32.43 -7.35 -55.37
CA MET A 1 30.95 -7.20 -55.31
C MET A 1 30.38 -8.53 -54.85
N LYS A 2 29.74 -8.72 -53.70
CA LYS A 2 29.26 -7.86 -52.60
C LYS A 2 29.88 -8.34 -51.27
N ILE A 3 30.00 -7.42 -50.30
CA ILE A 3 30.95 -7.45 -49.19
C ILE A 3 30.38 -8.16 -47.94
N ASN A 4 31.31 -8.84 -47.26
CA ASN A 4 31.17 -9.65 -46.04
C ASN A 4 30.84 -8.84 -44.78
N GLY A 5 30.07 -9.48 -43.89
CA GLY A 5 29.75 -9.00 -42.54
C GLY A 5 30.73 -9.49 -41.49
N SER A 6 31.24 -8.56 -40.70
CA SER A 6 31.67 -8.70 -39.30
C SER A 6 32.08 -7.32 -38.81
N PHE A 7 31.52 -6.86 -37.69
CA PHE A 7 32.28 -6.37 -36.54
C PHE A 7 31.33 -5.83 -35.47
N VAL A 8 31.47 -6.39 -34.27
CA VAL A 8 30.94 -5.90 -33.01
C VAL A 8 32.00 -5.00 -32.38
N GLY A 9 31.65 -3.75 -32.06
CA GLY A 9 32.54 -2.84 -31.36
C GLY A 9 31.99 -1.42 -31.18
N ALA A 10 31.60 -1.10 -29.94
CA ALA A 10 31.44 0.22 -29.34
C ALA A 10 30.29 1.13 -29.82
N ILE A 11 29.40 1.50 -28.88
CA ILE A 11 29.20 2.87 -28.37
C ILE A 11 28.02 2.80 -27.37
N LEU A 12 28.32 2.98 -26.08
CA LEU A 12 27.34 3.22 -25.04
C LEU A 12 27.62 4.63 -24.48
N LEU A 13 27.18 5.67 -25.20
CA LEU A 13 26.99 7.02 -24.67
C LEU A 13 26.15 7.81 -25.70
N ALA A 14 25.21 8.62 -25.18
CA ALA A 14 24.28 9.51 -25.90
C ALA A 14 22.97 8.88 -26.42
N LEU A 15 22.00 8.72 -25.51
CA LEU A 15 20.57 8.77 -25.82
C LEU A 15 19.89 9.77 -24.87
N LEU A 16 20.21 11.05 -25.07
CA LEU A 16 19.25 12.13 -24.80
C LEU A 16 18.21 12.05 -25.93
N GLY A 17 17.27 11.12 -25.78
CA GLY A 17 16.11 10.98 -26.65
C GLY A 17 15.16 12.14 -26.40
N ALA A 18 14.91 12.90 -27.46
CA ALA A 18 14.07 14.09 -27.50
C ALA A 18 12.75 13.90 -26.73
N LEU A 19 12.50 14.79 -25.75
CA LEU A 19 11.14 15.12 -25.34
C LEU A 19 10.44 15.72 -26.57
N SER A 20 9.69 14.89 -27.30
CA SER A 20 8.72 15.39 -28.27
C SER A 20 7.70 16.22 -27.49
N ALA A 21 7.65 17.52 -27.75
CA ALA A 21 6.59 18.39 -27.27
C ALA A 21 5.23 17.76 -27.66
N PRO A 22 4.21 17.85 -26.78
CA PRO A 22 2.87 17.38 -27.14
C PRO A 22 2.41 18.11 -28.41
N PRO A 23 1.62 17.45 -29.29
CA PRO A 23 1.12 18.09 -30.49
C PRO A 23 0.36 19.35 -30.08
N ALA A 24 0.72 20.48 -30.69
CA ALA A 24 -0.05 21.70 -30.58
C ALA A 24 -1.49 21.39 -31.01
N LEU A 25 -2.44 21.60 -30.11
CA LEU A 25 -3.85 21.67 -30.46
C LEU A 25 -3.96 22.76 -31.53
N GLY A 26 -4.38 22.38 -32.73
CA GLY A 26 -4.44 23.26 -33.89
C GLY A 26 -5.30 24.49 -33.62
N ASP A 27 -4.82 25.64 -34.08
CA ASP A 27 -5.59 26.88 -34.22
C ASP A 27 -6.69 26.65 -35.26
N GLU A 28 -7.88 26.27 -34.80
CA GLU A 28 -9.13 26.56 -35.52
C GLU A 28 -9.78 27.78 -34.87
N THR A 29 -9.92 28.83 -35.67
CA THR A 29 -10.60 30.09 -35.38
C THR A 29 -11.95 29.88 -34.68
N SER A 30 -12.07 30.23 -33.38
CA SER A 30 -13.37 30.45 -32.74
C SER A 30 -13.23 31.24 -31.42
N GLU A 31 -14.32 31.90 -31.02
CA GLU A 31 -14.49 33.00 -30.06
C GLU A 31 -14.08 32.76 -28.57
N VAL A 32 -13.14 31.85 -28.27
CA VAL A 32 -12.77 31.46 -26.90
C VAL A 32 -11.71 32.41 -26.30
N GLY A 33 -11.98 32.96 -25.11
CA GLY A 33 -11.13 33.90 -24.37
C GLY A 33 -10.41 33.22 -23.21
N LEU A 34 -9.26 33.81 -22.82
CA LEU A 34 -8.43 33.52 -21.63
C LEU A 34 -8.89 32.30 -20.80
N GLY A 35 -8.28 31.14 -21.04
CA GLY A 35 -8.57 29.92 -20.29
C GLY A 35 -7.53 29.66 -19.19
N THR A 36 -7.98 29.17 -18.02
CA THR A 36 -7.06 28.67 -16.99
C THR A 36 -6.81 27.17 -17.20
N ARG A 37 -5.53 26.80 -17.31
CA ARG A 37 -5.08 25.41 -17.43
C ARG A 37 -4.44 24.92 -16.14
N ILE A 38 -4.80 23.70 -15.73
CA ILE A 38 -4.19 22.96 -14.63
C ILE A 38 -3.85 21.57 -15.16
N THR A 39 -2.65 21.10 -14.86
CA THR A 39 -2.12 19.84 -15.39
C THR A 39 -1.56 19.01 -14.25
N SER A 40 -1.86 17.72 -14.22
CA SER A 40 -1.34 16.78 -13.22
C SER A 40 0.19 16.75 -13.20
N PRO A 41 0.80 16.26 -12.11
CA PRO A 41 2.24 16.07 -12.03
C PRO A 41 2.85 15.33 -13.24
N ASP A 42 2.21 14.25 -13.72
CA ASP A 42 2.68 13.47 -14.87
C ASP A 42 2.32 14.06 -16.24
N GLY A 43 1.51 15.12 -16.29
CA GLY A 43 1.05 15.72 -17.54
C GLY A 43 -0.17 15.07 -18.19
N ALA A 44 -0.60 13.90 -17.73
CA ALA A 44 -1.65 13.10 -18.38
C ALA A 44 -3.04 13.72 -18.21
N MET A 45 -3.37 14.21 -17.01
CA MET A 45 -4.68 14.81 -16.71
C MET A 45 -4.62 16.33 -16.83
N VAL A 46 -5.59 16.90 -17.54
CA VAL A 46 -5.69 18.36 -17.75
C VAL A 46 -7.10 18.83 -17.44
N PHE A 47 -7.20 19.86 -16.60
CA PHE A 47 -8.40 20.66 -16.42
C PHE A 47 -8.27 21.98 -17.16
N LEU A 48 -9.31 22.37 -17.88
CA LEU A 48 -9.43 23.66 -18.54
C LEU A 48 -10.69 24.36 -18.02
N LEU A 49 -10.53 25.63 -17.63
CA LEU A 49 -11.64 26.56 -17.41
C LEU A 49 -11.59 27.60 -18.52
N GLU A 50 -12.58 27.60 -19.39
CA GLU A 50 -12.70 28.48 -20.54
C GLU A 50 -13.73 29.57 -20.26
N GLN A 51 -13.50 30.77 -20.77
CA GLN A 51 -14.45 31.87 -20.72
C GLN A 51 -14.85 32.30 -22.13
N ASP A 52 -16.15 32.39 -22.36
CA ASP A 52 -16.71 32.97 -23.57
C ASP A 52 -16.46 34.49 -23.60
N ARG A 53 -15.83 35.01 -24.66
CA ARG A 53 -15.44 36.44 -24.73
C ARG A 53 -16.64 37.38 -24.76
N SER A 54 -17.75 36.95 -25.36
CA SER A 54 -18.91 37.80 -25.61
C SER A 54 -19.87 37.84 -24.42
N THR A 55 -20.07 36.71 -23.76
CA THR A 55 -21.04 36.55 -22.68
C THR A 55 -20.40 36.49 -21.29
N GLY A 56 -19.09 36.25 -21.21
CA GLY A 56 -18.36 36.00 -19.97
C GLY A 56 -18.69 34.66 -19.32
N THR A 57 -19.48 33.79 -19.98
CA THR A 57 -19.92 32.48 -19.48
C THR A 57 -18.72 31.54 -19.34
N LEU A 58 -18.69 30.78 -18.25
CA LEU A 58 -17.64 29.82 -17.95
C LEU A 58 -18.03 28.40 -18.37
N ALA A 59 -17.06 27.68 -18.92
CA ALA A 59 -17.19 26.27 -19.24
C ALA A 59 -15.95 25.50 -18.79
N TRP A 60 -16.10 24.27 -18.32
CA TRP A 60 -14.98 23.44 -17.89
C TRP A 60 -14.83 22.18 -18.74
N SER A 61 -13.59 21.74 -18.94
CA SER A 61 -13.26 20.53 -19.68
C SER A 61 -12.19 19.72 -18.94
N VAL A 62 -12.23 18.39 -19.11
CA VAL A 62 -11.19 17.48 -18.61
C VAL A 62 -10.71 16.60 -19.74
N HIS A 63 -9.39 16.47 -19.85
CA HIS A 63 -8.71 15.64 -20.85
C HIS A 63 -7.77 14.66 -20.17
N ARG A 64 -7.57 13.50 -20.82
CA ARG A 64 -6.49 12.56 -20.50
C ARG A 64 -5.65 12.30 -21.75
N ASP A 65 -4.35 12.48 -21.65
CA ASP A 65 -3.41 12.29 -22.77
C ASP A 65 -3.87 13.09 -24.03
N GLY A 66 -4.36 14.31 -23.80
CA GLY A 66 -4.94 15.17 -24.85
C GLY A 66 -6.36 14.81 -25.31
N ARG A 67 -6.85 13.60 -25.03
CA ARG A 67 -8.19 13.14 -25.42
C ARG A 67 -9.26 13.70 -24.49
N PRO A 68 -10.36 14.29 -25.01
CA PRO A 68 -11.43 14.84 -24.17
C PRO A 68 -12.20 13.75 -23.43
N ILE A 69 -12.56 14.03 -22.18
CA ILE A 69 -13.45 13.21 -21.35
C ILE A 69 -14.77 13.94 -21.12
N VAL A 70 -14.70 15.12 -20.51
CA VAL A 70 -15.81 16.07 -20.40
C VAL A 70 -15.47 17.31 -21.21
N THR A 71 -16.38 17.76 -22.05
CA THR A 71 -16.17 18.94 -22.93
C THR A 71 -17.17 20.04 -22.60
N ARG A 72 -16.69 21.25 -22.33
CA ARG A 72 -17.51 22.46 -22.14
C ARG A 72 -18.69 22.25 -21.18
N GLY A 73 -18.45 21.62 -20.03
CA GLY A 73 -19.42 21.49 -18.96
C GLY A 73 -19.77 22.84 -18.36
N ALA A 74 -21.04 23.03 -18.00
CA ALA A 74 -21.49 24.22 -17.29
C ALA A 74 -21.01 24.16 -15.83
N LEU A 75 -20.82 25.33 -15.23
CA LEU A 75 -20.65 25.53 -13.79
C LEU A 75 -21.80 26.37 -13.25
N GLY A 76 -22.05 26.26 -11.95
CA GLY A 76 -22.87 27.23 -11.24
C GLY A 76 -23.61 26.68 -10.04
N LEU A 77 -23.96 27.59 -9.13
CA LEU A 77 -24.81 27.33 -7.97
C LEU A 77 -26.00 28.27 -8.00
N GLU A 78 -27.20 27.73 -7.86
CA GLU A 78 -28.41 28.52 -7.67
C GLU A 78 -28.53 28.91 -6.20
N LEU A 79 -28.45 30.20 -5.91
CA LEU A 79 -28.71 30.73 -4.57
C LEU A 79 -30.15 31.24 -4.49
N ALA A 80 -30.89 30.80 -3.48
CA ALA A 80 -32.26 31.24 -3.27
C ALA A 80 -32.34 32.77 -3.13
N GLY A 81 -33.14 33.42 -3.98
CA GLY A 81 -33.31 34.88 -4.00
C GLY A 81 -32.14 35.68 -4.60
N THR A 82 -31.08 35.04 -5.10
CA THR A 82 -29.93 35.71 -5.73
C THR A 82 -29.68 35.23 -7.16
N GLY A 83 -30.11 34.01 -7.52
CA GLY A 83 -29.92 33.44 -8.85
C GLY A 83 -28.64 32.62 -8.97
N VAL A 84 -28.25 32.31 -10.21
CA VAL A 84 -27.06 31.49 -10.50
C VAL A 84 -25.78 32.31 -10.34
N VAL A 85 -24.89 31.83 -9.48
CA VAL A 85 -23.51 32.33 -9.32
C VAL A 85 -22.50 31.31 -9.86
N ALA A 86 -21.23 31.72 -10.02
CA ALA A 86 -20.12 30.90 -10.51
C ALA A 86 -20.25 30.40 -11.97
N SER A 87 -21.24 30.87 -12.73
CA SER A 87 -21.49 30.46 -14.12
C SER A 87 -20.89 31.43 -15.15
N LYS A 88 -20.56 32.65 -14.74
CA LYS A 88 -20.00 33.71 -15.60
C LYS A 88 -19.20 34.72 -14.76
N GLY A 89 -18.39 35.53 -15.43
CA GLY A 89 -17.63 36.62 -14.83
C GLY A 89 -16.11 36.42 -14.88
N PRO A 90 -15.31 37.47 -14.61
CA PRO A 90 -13.86 37.40 -14.72
C PRO A 90 -13.27 36.32 -13.80
N VAL A 91 -12.24 35.64 -14.28
CA VAL A 91 -11.52 34.60 -13.54
C VAL A 91 -10.14 35.12 -13.14
N SER A 92 -9.77 34.91 -11.89
CA SER A 92 -8.42 35.20 -11.38
C SER A 92 -7.87 34.01 -10.61
N VAL A 93 -6.55 33.77 -10.69
CA VAL A 93 -5.90 32.79 -9.82
C VAL A 93 -5.64 33.47 -8.47
N VAL A 94 -6.28 32.99 -7.41
CA VAL A 94 -6.13 33.53 -6.05
C VAL A 94 -5.28 32.64 -5.14
N GLY A 95 -4.93 31.44 -5.61
CA GLY A 95 -3.98 30.56 -4.93
C GLY A 95 -3.54 29.41 -5.84
N GLU A 96 -2.29 29.00 -5.69
CA GLU A 96 -1.69 27.88 -6.42
C GLU A 96 -0.67 27.17 -5.53
N GLN A 97 -0.69 25.84 -5.55
CA GLN A 97 0.27 25.03 -4.82
C GLN A 97 0.47 23.66 -5.47
N GLU A 98 1.64 23.07 -5.26
CA GLU A 98 1.92 21.67 -5.57
C GLU A 98 1.95 20.89 -4.25
N ILE A 99 1.11 19.86 -4.17
CA ILE A 99 1.05 18.94 -3.03
C ILE A 99 1.85 17.70 -3.43
N ALA A 100 2.84 17.33 -2.63
CA ALA A 100 3.66 16.14 -2.83
C ALA A 100 4.00 15.51 -1.47
N THR A 101 3.02 14.84 -0.88
CA THR A 101 3.15 14.19 0.43
C THR A 101 2.71 12.74 0.37
N SER A 102 2.85 12.01 1.49
CA SER A 102 2.26 10.70 1.65
C SER A 102 1.81 10.48 3.09
N TRP A 103 0.85 9.57 3.28
CA TRP A 103 0.31 9.25 4.59
C TRP A 103 -0.03 7.76 4.70
N LYS A 104 -0.11 7.27 5.94
CA LYS A 104 -0.42 5.87 6.24
C LYS A 104 -1.84 5.76 6.77
N PRO A 105 -2.77 5.11 6.05
CA PRO A 105 -4.08 4.84 6.61
C PRO A 105 -3.95 3.81 7.75
N PRO A 106 -4.83 3.86 8.78
CA PRO A 106 -4.81 2.86 9.85
C PRO A 106 -5.17 1.45 9.36
N TYR A 107 -5.93 1.37 8.28
CA TYR A 107 -6.24 0.17 7.50
C TYR A 107 -6.57 0.60 6.07
N GLY A 108 -6.43 -0.30 5.09
CA GLY A 108 -6.60 0.09 3.70
C GLY A 108 -6.46 -1.06 2.71
N GLU A 109 -6.63 -0.71 1.43
CA GLU A 109 -6.19 -1.50 0.28
C GLU A 109 -4.71 -1.29 -0.04
N ARG A 110 -4.04 -0.42 0.74
CA ARG A 110 -2.61 -0.10 0.67
C ARG A 110 -2.10 0.39 2.03
N SER A 111 -0.81 0.20 2.27
CA SER A 111 -0.10 0.65 3.49
C SER A 111 0.33 2.12 3.45
N VAL A 112 0.45 2.69 2.24
CA VAL A 112 0.84 4.09 2.00
C VAL A 112 -0.04 4.67 0.90
N VAL A 113 -0.59 5.86 1.14
CA VAL A 113 -1.33 6.66 0.16
C VAL A 113 -0.47 7.87 -0.20
N GLU A 114 -0.11 7.99 -1.47
CA GLU A 114 0.55 9.19 -2.00
C GLU A 114 -0.49 10.28 -2.26
N ASP A 115 -0.20 11.50 -1.85
CA ASP A 115 -1.01 12.70 -2.12
C ASP A 115 -0.18 13.65 -2.98
N LYS A 116 -0.31 13.48 -4.30
CA LYS A 116 0.45 14.20 -5.33
C LYS A 116 -0.49 14.88 -6.31
N CYS A 117 -0.62 16.19 -6.23
CA CYS A 117 -1.43 16.95 -7.17
C CYS A 117 -0.95 18.39 -7.34
N ARG A 118 -1.41 19.02 -8.41
CA ARG A 118 -1.38 20.48 -8.54
C ARG A 118 -2.75 21.03 -8.19
N GLU A 119 -2.79 22.01 -7.29
CA GLU A 119 -4.00 22.68 -6.86
C GLU A 119 -3.99 24.14 -7.31
N LYS A 120 -5.12 24.62 -7.84
CA LYS A 120 -5.40 26.04 -8.03
C LYS A 120 -6.73 26.41 -7.41
N THR A 121 -6.80 27.60 -6.81
CA THR A 121 -8.04 28.24 -6.41
C THR A 121 -8.28 29.44 -7.32
N LEU A 122 -9.43 29.44 -7.98
CA LEU A 122 -9.82 30.43 -8.98
C LEU A 122 -10.95 31.28 -8.42
N GLY A 123 -10.75 32.59 -8.28
CA GLY A 123 -11.84 33.52 -7.98
C GLY A 123 -12.72 33.71 -9.22
N ILE A 124 -14.04 33.62 -9.05
CA ILE A 124 -15.03 33.81 -10.12
C ILE A 124 -15.89 35.03 -9.78
N GLY A 125 -15.67 36.12 -10.52
CA GLY A 125 -16.35 37.39 -10.32
C GLY A 125 -15.78 38.23 -9.17
N GLY A 126 -15.92 39.55 -9.33
CA GLY A 126 -15.82 40.53 -8.24
C GLY A 126 -17.23 41.06 -8.00
N GLY A 127 -17.78 40.78 -6.82
CA GLY A 127 -19.13 41.19 -6.48
C GLY A 127 -19.28 42.70 -6.50
N ASP A 128 -20.42 43.18 -6.98
CA ASP A 128 -20.95 44.47 -6.52
C ASP A 128 -20.81 44.53 -4.99
N ALA A 129 -20.52 45.69 -4.42
CA ALA A 129 -20.31 45.83 -2.97
C ALA A 129 -21.48 45.18 -2.18
N GLY A 130 -21.23 44.02 -1.57
CA GLY A 130 -22.22 43.22 -0.83
C GLY A 130 -22.67 41.89 -1.47
N GLY A 131 -22.17 41.52 -2.66
CA GLY A 131 -22.45 40.21 -3.31
C GLY A 131 -21.62 39.03 -2.76
N PRO A 132 -22.00 37.77 -3.05
CA PRO A 132 -21.25 36.59 -2.61
C PRO A 132 -19.89 36.50 -3.31
N GLU A 133 -18.83 36.23 -2.54
CA GLU A 133 -17.53 35.87 -3.10
C GLU A 133 -17.53 34.38 -3.45
N VAL A 134 -17.22 34.03 -4.70
CA VAL A 134 -17.21 32.63 -5.16
C VAL A 134 -15.85 32.25 -5.72
N ARG A 135 -15.35 31.09 -5.32
CA ARG A 135 -14.10 30.50 -5.81
C ARG A 135 -14.33 29.06 -6.25
N LEU A 136 -13.53 28.61 -7.21
CA LEU A 136 -13.43 27.23 -7.65
C LEU A 136 -12.05 26.69 -7.24
N GLN A 137 -12.03 25.75 -6.32
CA GLN A 137 -10.79 25.04 -5.98
C GLN A 137 -10.71 23.78 -6.83
N VAL A 138 -9.58 23.57 -7.49
CA VAL A 138 -9.35 22.47 -8.44
C VAL A 138 -8.06 21.76 -8.08
N ARG A 139 -8.08 20.43 -8.04
CA ARG A 139 -6.90 19.55 -7.90
C ARG A 139 -6.78 18.63 -9.10
N ALA A 140 -5.59 18.59 -9.70
CA ALA A 140 -5.24 17.65 -10.76
C ALA A 140 -4.21 16.64 -10.25
N TYR A 141 -4.65 15.39 -10.10
CA TYR A 141 -3.85 14.21 -9.80
C TYR A 141 -3.62 13.41 -11.10
N ASP A 142 -2.66 12.51 -11.09
CA ASP A 142 -2.40 11.61 -12.23
C ASP A 142 -3.59 10.64 -12.47
N GLU A 143 -4.35 10.32 -11.41
CA GLU A 143 -5.54 9.46 -11.46
C GLU A 143 -6.83 10.22 -11.85
N GLY A 144 -6.83 11.56 -11.80
CA GLY A 144 -8.05 12.33 -12.03
C GLY A 144 -8.00 13.80 -11.67
N VAL A 145 -9.04 14.52 -12.05
CA VAL A 145 -9.28 15.91 -11.64
C VAL A 145 -10.46 15.97 -10.68
N ALA A 146 -10.37 16.81 -9.66
CA ALA A 146 -11.49 17.16 -8.81
C ALA A 146 -11.61 18.67 -8.66
N PHE A 147 -12.84 19.18 -8.53
CA PHE A 147 -13.08 20.58 -8.17
C PHE A 147 -14.22 20.73 -7.17
N ARG A 148 -14.24 21.84 -6.43
CA ARG A 148 -15.35 22.22 -5.55
C ARG A 148 -15.57 23.72 -5.53
N TYR A 149 -16.78 24.12 -5.19
CA TYR A 149 -17.15 25.51 -4.98
C TYR A 149 -16.85 25.92 -3.54
N LEU A 150 -16.23 27.08 -3.38
CA LEU A 150 -16.08 27.79 -2.11
C LEU A 150 -16.85 29.09 -2.22
N LEU A 151 -17.73 29.37 -1.29
CA LEU A 151 -18.55 30.57 -1.28
C LEU A 151 -18.50 31.24 0.08
N SER A 152 -18.36 32.56 0.10
CA SER A 152 -18.43 33.40 1.30
C SER A 152 -19.48 34.49 1.11
N ARG A 153 -20.39 34.63 2.06
CA ARG A 153 -21.46 35.63 2.10
C ARG A 153 -21.98 35.77 3.52
N ALA A 154 -21.91 36.97 4.08
CA ALA A 154 -22.39 37.25 5.43
C ALA A 154 -23.86 36.85 5.63
N GLY A 155 -24.15 36.23 6.78
CA GLY A 155 -25.49 35.82 7.17
C GLY A 155 -25.91 34.45 6.64
N THR A 156 -27.20 34.14 6.77
CA THR A 156 -27.76 32.87 6.32
C THR A 156 -28.15 32.93 4.85
N PHE A 157 -27.85 31.86 4.11
CA PHE A 157 -28.26 31.72 2.72
C PHE A 157 -28.48 30.25 2.37
N THR A 158 -29.16 30.00 1.25
CA THR A 158 -29.50 28.66 0.80
C THR A 158 -28.98 28.43 -0.62
N VAL A 159 -28.18 27.38 -0.80
CA VAL A 159 -27.87 26.82 -2.12
C VAL A 159 -29.05 25.93 -2.51
N ALA A 160 -29.87 26.39 -3.45
CA ALA A 160 -31.09 25.72 -3.86
C ALA A 160 -30.83 24.54 -4.81
N SER A 161 -29.86 24.69 -5.72
CA SER A 161 -29.46 23.64 -6.66
C SER A 161 -28.06 23.89 -7.23
N GLU A 162 -27.49 22.86 -7.85
CA GLU A 162 -26.23 22.94 -8.59
C GLU A 162 -26.50 22.85 -10.09
N LYS A 163 -25.78 23.65 -10.90
CA LYS A 163 -25.91 23.71 -12.36
C LYS A 163 -24.75 23.04 -13.11
N THR A 164 -23.83 22.41 -12.38
CA THR A 164 -22.68 21.69 -12.96
C THR A 164 -23.16 20.64 -13.96
N SER A 165 -22.60 20.63 -15.18
CA SER A 165 -22.90 19.60 -16.18
C SER A 165 -21.66 18.88 -16.68
N PHE A 166 -21.88 17.68 -17.22
CA PHE A 166 -20.89 16.74 -17.72
C PHE A 166 -21.30 16.32 -19.14
N PRO A 167 -21.01 17.13 -20.17
CA PRO A 167 -21.20 16.71 -21.56
C PRO A 167 -20.23 15.58 -21.88
N LEU A 168 -20.79 14.48 -22.41
CA LEU A 168 -20.12 13.21 -22.67
C LEU A 168 -20.56 12.70 -24.06
N PRO A 169 -19.74 11.90 -24.75
CA PRO A 169 -20.15 11.27 -26.02
C PRO A 169 -21.42 10.42 -25.82
N ALA A 170 -22.41 10.58 -26.71
CA ALA A 170 -23.72 9.95 -26.54
C ALA A 170 -23.70 8.42 -26.74
N ASP A 171 -22.73 7.93 -27.51
CA ASP A 171 -22.49 6.53 -27.83
C ASP A 171 -21.60 5.81 -26.80
N ALA A 172 -20.83 6.56 -26.00
CA ALA A 172 -20.02 6.00 -24.91
C ALA A 172 -20.85 5.11 -23.98
N ALA A 173 -20.26 3.99 -23.57
CA ALA A 173 -20.94 3.07 -22.67
C ALA A 173 -20.82 3.55 -21.21
N ALA A 174 -21.89 3.37 -20.45
CA ALA A 174 -22.00 3.71 -19.04
C ALA A 174 -22.60 2.56 -18.24
N TRP A 175 -22.07 2.33 -17.05
CA TRP A 175 -22.60 1.36 -16.07
C TRP A 175 -23.44 2.09 -15.03
N ILE A 176 -24.73 1.82 -15.03
CA ILE A 176 -25.73 2.68 -14.38
C ILE A 176 -26.50 1.91 -13.31
N SER A 177 -26.50 2.47 -12.10
CA SER A 177 -27.47 2.18 -11.04
C SER A 177 -28.43 3.36 -10.85
N ARG A 178 -29.66 3.09 -10.41
CA ARG A 178 -30.69 4.12 -10.10
C ARG A 178 -30.70 4.49 -8.62
N THR A 179 -30.52 3.48 -7.78
CA THR A 179 -30.40 3.57 -6.31
C THR A 179 -29.17 2.80 -5.87
N ALA A 180 -28.77 2.94 -4.60
CA ALA A 180 -27.51 2.36 -4.14
C ALA A 180 -27.45 0.83 -4.30
N GLN A 181 -28.56 0.13 -4.00
CA GLN A 181 -28.67 -1.33 -4.06
C GLN A 181 -29.26 -1.86 -5.39
N SER A 182 -29.56 -0.99 -6.37
CA SER A 182 -30.11 -1.44 -7.66
C SER A 182 -29.07 -2.16 -8.53
N LYS A 183 -29.55 -3.02 -9.44
CA LYS A 183 -28.70 -3.65 -10.47
C LYS A 183 -27.99 -2.58 -11.31
N ILE A 184 -26.72 -2.81 -11.60
CA ILE A 184 -25.92 -1.95 -12.47
C ILE A 184 -26.00 -2.47 -13.90
N ALA A 185 -26.53 -1.65 -14.82
CA ALA A 185 -26.74 -2.02 -16.22
C ALA A 185 -25.84 -1.22 -17.16
N ARG A 186 -25.28 -1.89 -18.19
CA ARG A 186 -24.52 -1.24 -19.26
C ARG A 186 -25.47 -0.68 -20.33
N GLN A 187 -25.37 0.61 -20.63
CA GLN A 187 -26.06 1.23 -21.77
C GLN A 187 -25.29 2.47 -22.26
N SER A 188 -25.66 3.02 -23.42
CA SER A 188 -25.04 4.24 -23.92
C SER A 188 -25.47 5.48 -23.13
N VAL A 189 -24.58 6.47 -22.99
CA VAL A 189 -24.84 7.74 -22.29
C VAL A 189 -26.06 8.47 -22.85
N GLY A 190 -26.26 8.45 -24.17
CA GLY A 190 -27.39 9.08 -24.83
C GLY A 190 -28.76 8.47 -24.44
N ARG A 191 -28.77 7.22 -23.96
CA ARG A 191 -29.98 6.51 -23.50
C ARG A 191 -30.29 6.75 -22.02
N ILE A 192 -29.43 7.46 -21.29
CA ILE A 192 -29.71 7.83 -19.90
C ILE A 192 -30.92 8.77 -19.86
N LYS A 193 -31.91 8.41 -19.04
CA LYS A 193 -33.12 9.21 -18.78
C LYS A 193 -33.35 9.27 -17.28
N GLY A 194 -33.57 10.46 -16.71
CA GLY A 194 -33.84 10.64 -15.29
C GLY A 194 -32.58 10.57 -14.42
N VAL A 195 -32.74 10.15 -13.17
CA VAL A 195 -31.68 10.17 -12.14
C VAL A 195 -30.88 8.87 -12.13
N VAL A 196 -29.56 8.96 -12.01
CA VAL A 196 -28.65 7.83 -11.88
C VAL A 196 -27.64 8.09 -10.77
N GLU A 197 -27.15 7.00 -10.16
CA GLU A 197 -26.25 7.08 -9.02
C GLU A 197 -24.77 7.25 -9.39
N ARG A 198 -24.00 7.70 -8.40
CA ARG A 198 -22.53 7.79 -8.40
C ARG A 198 -21.85 6.63 -7.66
N PRO A 199 -20.62 6.23 -8.00
CA PRO A 199 -19.85 6.68 -9.16
C PRO A 199 -20.51 6.23 -10.47
N LEU A 200 -20.34 6.99 -11.55
CA LEU A 200 -20.78 6.61 -12.89
C LEU A 200 -19.55 6.22 -13.71
N THR A 201 -19.40 4.94 -13.99
CA THR A 201 -18.28 4.40 -14.78
C THR A 201 -18.59 4.47 -16.27
N LEU A 202 -17.61 4.85 -17.06
CA LEU A 202 -17.69 5.10 -18.49
C LEU A 202 -16.57 4.37 -19.24
N GLU A 203 -16.89 3.89 -20.42
CA GLU A 203 -15.94 3.44 -21.45
C GLU A 203 -16.07 4.42 -22.63
N LEU A 204 -15.06 5.27 -22.79
CA LEU A 204 -15.01 6.32 -23.81
C LEU A 204 -14.25 5.85 -25.05
N ALA A 205 -13.29 4.96 -24.86
CA ALA A 205 -12.56 4.23 -25.90
C ALA A 205 -12.05 2.90 -25.31
N PRO A 206 -11.57 1.95 -26.13
CA PRO A 206 -11.04 0.66 -25.64
C PRO A 206 -9.92 0.78 -24.60
N ASP A 207 -9.18 1.90 -24.61
CA ASP A 207 -8.08 2.22 -23.69
C ASP A 207 -8.32 3.54 -22.92
N LEU A 208 -9.57 3.98 -22.81
CA LEU A 208 -9.95 5.18 -22.05
C LEU A 208 -11.24 4.95 -21.28
N PHE A 209 -11.08 4.74 -19.98
CA PHE A 209 -12.18 4.60 -19.02
C PHE A 209 -12.20 5.80 -18.08
N ALA A 210 -13.39 6.18 -17.65
CA ALA A 210 -13.57 7.27 -16.70
C ALA A 210 -14.58 6.90 -15.60
N ALA A 211 -14.48 7.57 -14.45
CA ALA A 211 -15.47 7.50 -13.39
C ALA A 211 -15.81 8.90 -12.88
N LEU A 212 -17.10 9.21 -12.82
CA LEU A 212 -17.62 10.49 -12.34
C LEU A 212 -18.27 10.33 -10.98
N GLY A 213 -18.09 11.28 -10.07
CA GLY A 213 -18.75 11.21 -8.75
C GLY A 213 -18.45 12.40 -7.85
N GLU A 214 -18.61 12.19 -6.55
CA GLU A 214 -18.25 13.17 -5.52
C GLU A 214 -17.41 12.55 -4.39
N ALA A 215 -16.61 13.39 -3.72
CA ALA A 215 -15.79 13.02 -2.56
C ALA A 215 -15.92 14.09 -1.46
N GLY A 216 -15.74 13.70 -0.19
CA GLY A 216 -15.76 14.64 0.94
C GLY A 216 -17.13 15.23 1.28
N LEU A 217 -18.21 14.45 1.13
CA LEU A 217 -19.56 14.89 1.50
C LEU A 217 -19.81 14.63 2.99
N VAL A 218 -19.88 15.69 3.81
CA VAL A 218 -20.15 15.60 5.26
C VAL A 218 -21.38 16.39 5.69
N ASP A 219 -21.36 17.71 5.53
CA ASP A 219 -22.47 18.63 5.84
C ASP A 219 -23.00 19.24 4.54
N GLY A 220 -23.69 18.43 3.76
CA GLY A 220 -24.20 18.82 2.45
C GLY A 220 -25.21 17.83 1.89
N SER A 221 -25.85 18.21 0.79
CA SER A 221 -26.76 17.31 0.08
C SER A 221 -25.99 16.41 -0.90
N ARG A 222 -26.36 15.12 -0.93
CA ARG A 222 -25.83 14.15 -1.89
C ARG A 222 -26.05 14.62 -3.31
N MET A 223 -25.01 14.51 -4.12
CA MET A 223 -25.10 14.65 -5.57
C MET A 223 -25.39 13.29 -6.22
N LYS A 224 -26.41 13.28 -7.06
CA LYS A 224 -26.66 12.28 -8.11
C LYS A 224 -26.51 12.91 -9.48
N PHE A 225 -26.51 12.10 -10.53
CA PHE A 225 -26.60 12.62 -11.89
C PHE A 225 -28.04 12.61 -12.37
N SER A 226 -28.41 13.58 -13.20
CA SER A 226 -29.70 13.61 -13.88
C SER A 226 -29.53 13.96 -15.35
N LYS A 227 -30.35 13.35 -16.22
CA LYS A 227 -30.33 13.64 -17.66
C LYS A 227 -31.74 13.70 -18.22
N SER A 228 -32.03 14.77 -18.96
CA SER A 228 -33.22 14.90 -19.80
C SER A 228 -32.88 14.60 -21.27
N ALA A 229 -33.91 14.39 -22.09
CA ALA A 229 -33.72 14.24 -23.54
C ALA A 229 -33.06 15.52 -24.11
N GLY A 230 -32.04 15.36 -24.95
CA GLY A 230 -31.32 16.48 -25.57
C GLY A 230 -30.38 17.27 -24.64
N THR A 231 -30.35 17.01 -23.32
CA THR A 231 -29.45 17.72 -22.40
C THR A 231 -28.20 16.89 -22.08
N PRO A 232 -27.07 17.55 -21.74
CA PRO A 232 -25.96 16.90 -21.05
C PRO A 232 -26.40 16.26 -19.73
N LEU A 233 -25.57 15.36 -19.21
CA LEU A 233 -25.69 14.86 -17.85
C LEU A 233 -25.42 16.01 -16.87
N GLY A 234 -26.28 16.23 -15.88
CA GLY A 234 -26.15 17.30 -14.90
C GLY A 234 -26.01 16.78 -13.48
N ALA A 235 -25.29 17.50 -12.63
CA ALA A 235 -25.34 17.32 -11.19
C ALA A 235 -26.76 17.63 -10.68
N ARG A 236 -27.26 16.80 -9.78
CA ARG A 236 -28.54 16.97 -9.10
C ARG A 236 -28.32 16.73 -7.61
N LEU A 237 -28.52 17.76 -6.81
CA LEU A 237 -28.58 17.62 -5.35
C LEU A 237 -29.92 16.99 -4.96
N ASP A 238 -29.93 16.17 -3.91
CA ASP A 238 -31.14 15.57 -3.35
C ASP A 238 -32.00 16.60 -2.58
N GLY A 239 -31.44 17.75 -2.21
CA GLY A 239 -32.15 18.86 -1.59
C GLY A 239 -31.29 20.13 -1.48
N PRO A 240 -31.88 21.24 -1.00
CA PRO A 240 -31.17 22.48 -0.76
C PRO A 240 -30.15 22.32 0.40
N VAL A 241 -29.17 23.22 0.44
CA VAL A 241 -28.16 23.30 1.51
C VAL A 241 -28.26 24.67 2.19
N SER A 242 -28.58 24.67 3.48
CA SER A 242 -28.59 25.86 4.32
C SER A 242 -27.21 26.13 4.88
N CYS A 243 -26.76 27.39 4.76
CA CYS A 243 -25.41 27.82 5.05
C CYS A 243 -25.42 29.06 5.94
N THR A 244 -24.35 29.28 6.69
CA THR A 244 -24.11 30.49 7.47
C THR A 244 -22.70 30.97 7.19
N ASP A 245 -22.58 32.19 6.68
CA ASP A 245 -21.35 32.89 6.29
C ASP A 245 -20.54 32.25 5.16
N THR A 246 -20.44 30.92 5.12
CA THR A 246 -19.65 30.18 4.12
C THR A 246 -20.36 28.92 3.65
N PHE A 247 -19.98 28.46 2.45
CA PHE A 247 -20.37 27.18 1.88
C PHE A 247 -19.17 26.55 1.18
N THR A 248 -18.94 25.26 1.43
CA THR A 248 -17.98 24.44 0.68
C THR A 248 -18.72 23.24 0.14
N SER A 249 -18.75 23.07 -1.18
CA SER A 249 -19.34 21.88 -1.76
C SER A 249 -18.44 20.66 -1.50
N ALA A 250 -19.02 19.46 -1.52
CA ALA A 250 -18.23 18.25 -1.77
C ALA A 250 -17.48 18.40 -3.10
N TRP A 251 -16.39 17.67 -3.26
CA TRP A 251 -15.65 17.62 -4.52
C TRP A 251 -16.50 16.96 -5.60
N ARG A 252 -16.44 17.44 -6.82
CA ARG A 252 -16.91 16.76 -8.03
C ARG A 252 -15.66 16.28 -8.75
N TYR A 253 -15.63 15.02 -9.17
CA TYR A 253 -14.44 14.46 -9.78
C TYR A 253 -14.70 13.81 -11.15
N VAL A 254 -13.63 13.79 -11.93
CA VAL A 254 -13.44 13.00 -13.14
C VAL A 254 -12.16 12.20 -12.97
N ARG A 255 -12.29 10.92 -12.64
CA ARG A 255 -11.17 9.97 -12.65
C ARG A 255 -11.05 9.34 -14.02
N ALA A 256 -9.84 9.02 -14.44
CA ALA A 256 -9.62 8.40 -15.74
C ALA A 256 -8.43 7.44 -15.71
N ALA A 257 -8.51 6.37 -16.47
CA ALA A 257 -7.43 5.41 -16.61
C ALA A 257 -7.51 4.66 -17.94
N ARG A 258 -6.45 3.89 -18.25
CA ARG A 258 -6.37 3.07 -19.46
C ARG A 258 -7.17 1.76 -19.38
N SER A 259 -7.57 1.36 -18.18
CA SER A 259 -8.37 0.16 -17.94
C SER A 259 -9.29 0.34 -16.71
N PRO A 260 -10.36 -0.46 -16.59
CA PRO A 260 -11.18 -0.53 -15.38
C PRO A 260 -10.37 -0.94 -14.15
N GLY A 261 -9.38 -1.83 -14.32
CA GLY A 261 -8.47 -2.23 -13.25
C GLY A 261 -7.67 -1.06 -12.69
N ALA A 262 -7.12 -0.20 -13.55
CA ALA A 262 -6.40 0.99 -13.12
C ALA A 262 -7.32 2.03 -12.44
N LEU A 263 -8.61 2.11 -12.79
CA LEU A 263 -9.58 2.90 -12.01
C LEU A 263 -9.76 2.34 -10.60
N LEU A 264 -9.78 1.03 -10.42
CA LEU A 264 -9.88 0.42 -9.10
C LEU A 264 -8.59 0.60 -8.29
N GLU A 265 -7.42 0.41 -8.91
CA GLU A 265 -6.11 0.62 -8.28
C GLU A 265 -5.86 2.08 -7.87
N GLY A 266 -6.42 3.08 -8.56
CA GLY A 266 -6.19 4.50 -8.21
C GLY A 266 -6.99 5.04 -7.01
N ASN A 267 -7.41 4.19 -6.06
CA ASN A 267 -8.37 4.56 -5.01
C ASN A 267 -7.87 5.60 -3.99
N GLY A 268 -6.54 5.83 -3.90
CA GLY A 268 -5.95 6.86 -3.04
C GLY A 268 -6.49 8.27 -3.33
N PHE A 269 -6.84 8.52 -4.60
CA PHE A 269 -7.50 9.75 -5.05
C PHE A 269 -8.73 10.13 -4.23
N MET A 270 -9.62 9.16 -3.95
CA MET A 270 -10.85 9.40 -3.20
C MET A 270 -10.55 9.83 -1.77
N LEU A 271 -9.59 9.16 -1.13
CA LEU A 271 -9.19 9.47 0.23
C LEU A 271 -8.49 10.84 0.31
N ASN A 272 -7.62 11.18 -0.65
CA ASN A 272 -6.88 12.45 -0.67
C ASN A 272 -7.78 13.69 -0.72
N LEU A 273 -9.02 13.55 -1.19
CA LEU A 273 -10.05 14.60 -1.22
C LEU A 273 -10.82 14.77 0.09
N ASN A 274 -10.50 13.97 1.11
CA ASN A 274 -11.13 14.03 2.44
C ASN A 274 -10.17 14.62 3.48
N GLU A 275 -10.72 15.14 4.56
CA GLU A 275 -9.94 15.70 5.66
C GLU A 275 -9.13 14.59 6.38
N PRO A 276 -7.94 14.90 6.93
CA PRO A 276 -7.21 13.95 7.77
C PRO A 276 -8.03 13.46 8.98
N ASN A 277 -7.56 12.38 9.60
CA ASN A 277 -8.13 11.78 10.80
C ASN A 277 -8.48 12.83 11.89
N ARG A 278 -9.73 12.81 12.36
CA ARG A 278 -10.25 13.69 13.42
C ARG A 278 -10.57 12.98 14.74
N ILE A 279 -10.41 11.65 14.82
CA ILE A 279 -10.70 10.88 16.04
C ILE A 279 -9.45 10.66 16.92
N GLY A 280 -8.28 11.12 16.47
CA GLY A 280 -7.02 11.01 17.21
C GLY A 280 -6.44 9.60 17.17
N ASP A 281 -6.39 8.92 18.31
CA ASP A 281 -5.86 7.55 18.42
C ASP A 281 -6.66 6.55 17.57
N THR A 282 -5.97 5.86 16.67
CA THR A 282 -6.52 4.86 15.73
C THR A 282 -6.00 3.45 16.02
N SER A 283 -5.52 3.18 17.23
CA SER A 283 -5.10 1.84 17.65
C SER A 283 -6.28 0.90 17.97
N TRP A 284 -7.50 1.43 18.04
CA TRP A 284 -8.69 0.69 18.48
C TRP A 284 -9.68 0.30 17.36
N PRO A 285 -9.79 1.00 16.20
CA PRO A 285 -10.50 0.45 15.06
C PRO A 285 -9.75 -0.79 14.57
N ARG A 286 -10.44 -1.92 14.51
CA ARG A 286 -9.87 -3.23 14.20
C ARG A 286 -10.64 -3.85 13.03
N PRO A 287 -10.00 -3.96 11.86
CA PRO A 287 -10.50 -4.75 10.74
C PRO A 287 -10.57 -6.24 11.11
N GLY A 288 -11.43 -6.99 10.42
CA GLY A 288 -11.48 -8.44 10.56
C GLY A 288 -12.69 -9.08 9.87
N LYS A 289 -12.71 -10.41 9.93
CA LYS A 289 -13.76 -11.23 9.33
C LYS A 289 -14.97 -11.36 10.27
N VAL A 290 -16.17 -11.34 9.69
CA VAL A 290 -17.46 -11.35 10.42
C VAL A 290 -18.26 -12.60 10.08
N LEU A 291 -18.73 -13.31 11.11
CA LEU A 291 -19.73 -14.38 11.05
C LEU A 291 -21.08 -13.86 11.59
N ARG A 292 -22.16 -13.97 10.82
CA ARG A 292 -23.49 -13.56 11.29
C ARG A 292 -24.09 -14.66 12.17
N GLU A 293 -24.53 -14.30 13.37
CA GLU A 293 -25.30 -15.17 14.25
C GLU A 293 -26.78 -15.12 13.81
N VAL A 294 -27.37 -16.29 13.55
CA VAL A 294 -28.68 -16.40 12.88
C VAL A 294 -29.78 -17.00 13.75
N THR A 295 -29.48 -17.41 14.98
CA THR A 295 -30.45 -18.08 15.86
C THR A 295 -31.05 -17.15 16.90
N LEU A 296 -30.37 -16.06 17.27
CA LEU A 296 -30.70 -15.19 18.40
C LEU A 296 -30.87 -15.99 19.71
N THR A 297 -29.95 -16.92 19.97
CA THR A 297 -29.92 -17.74 21.20
C THR A 297 -28.54 -17.75 21.85
N ASN A 298 -28.49 -17.98 23.17
CA ASN A 298 -27.20 -18.15 23.89
C ASN A 298 -26.35 -19.28 23.32
N GLN A 299 -26.96 -20.41 22.98
CA GLN A 299 -26.25 -21.57 22.45
C GLN A 299 -25.67 -21.28 21.06
N GLY A 300 -26.46 -20.69 20.14
CA GLY A 300 -25.99 -20.36 18.80
C GLY A 300 -24.93 -19.27 18.82
N ALA A 301 -25.09 -18.28 19.67
CA ALA A 301 -24.10 -17.24 19.89
C ALA A 301 -22.75 -17.80 20.36
N LYS A 302 -22.74 -18.63 21.41
CA LYS A 302 -21.50 -19.26 21.91
C LYS A 302 -20.86 -20.18 20.88
N ALA A 303 -21.67 -20.94 20.12
CA ALA A 303 -21.18 -21.75 19.02
C ALA A 303 -20.50 -20.89 17.93
N CYS A 304 -21.08 -19.75 17.58
CA CYS A 304 -20.47 -18.80 16.62
C CYS A 304 -19.17 -18.19 17.19
N VAL A 305 -19.15 -17.83 18.47
CA VAL A 305 -17.92 -17.36 19.14
C VAL A 305 -16.81 -18.41 19.10
N ASP A 306 -17.13 -19.67 19.42
CA ASP A 306 -16.14 -20.75 19.44
C ASP A 306 -15.61 -21.04 18.03
N TYR A 307 -16.50 -21.06 17.02
CA TYR A 307 -16.10 -21.20 15.62
C TYR A 307 -15.21 -20.03 15.18
N ALA A 308 -15.60 -18.80 15.51
CA ALA A 308 -14.83 -17.62 15.16
C ALA A 308 -13.42 -17.68 15.78
N ALA A 309 -13.32 -18.07 17.05
CA ALA A 309 -12.04 -18.20 17.75
C ALA A 309 -11.16 -19.33 17.19
N SER A 310 -11.74 -20.47 16.78
CA SER A 310 -10.97 -21.60 16.23
C SER A 310 -10.51 -21.38 14.79
N HIS A 311 -11.26 -20.61 13.99
CA HIS A 311 -10.98 -20.35 12.57
C HIS A 311 -10.42 -18.94 12.30
N GLY A 312 -10.08 -18.19 13.35
CA GLY A 312 -9.43 -16.88 13.20
C GLY A 312 -10.34 -15.79 12.61
N LEU A 313 -11.64 -15.82 12.89
CA LEU A 313 -12.56 -14.72 12.62
C LEU A 313 -12.62 -13.79 13.84
N GLN A 314 -12.62 -12.49 13.59
CA GLN A 314 -12.50 -11.49 14.66
C GLN A 314 -13.85 -11.14 15.28
N TYR A 315 -14.95 -11.31 14.54
CA TYR A 315 -16.26 -10.82 14.94
C TYR A 315 -17.38 -11.83 14.71
N ILE A 316 -18.34 -11.81 15.64
CA ILE A 316 -19.71 -12.26 15.35
C ILE A 316 -20.66 -11.06 15.30
N MET A 317 -21.74 -11.15 14.53
CA MET A 317 -22.73 -10.09 14.42
C MET A 317 -24.15 -10.58 14.69
N PHE A 318 -24.91 -9.83 15.48
CA PHE A 318 -26.35 -9.96 15.60
C PHE A 318 -27.03 -8.93 14.70
N ASP A 319 -27.77 -9.43 13.71
CA ASP A 319 -28.54 -8.61 12.78
C ASP A 319 -29.96 -8.32 13.35
N ALA A 320 -30.98 -8.11 12.53
CA ALA A 320 -32.31 -7.73 13.02
C ALA A 320 -32.96 -8.80 13.94
N GLY A 321 -33.58 -8.34 15.04
CA GLY A 321 -34.44 -9.15 15.91
C GLY A 321 -34.00 -9.28 17.37
N TRP A 322 -32.78 -8.87 17.74
CA TRP A 322 -32.26 -9.08 19.10
C TRP A 322 -32.86 -8.13 20.16
N TYR A 323 -33.44 -7.00 19.74
CA TYR A 323 -34.07 -5.97 20.59
C TYR A 323 -35.53 -5.67 20.20
N GLY A 324 -36.16 -6.61 19.51
CA GLY A 324 -37.54 -6.56 19.05
C GLY A 324 -37.64 -6.60 17.54
N ALA A 325 -38.87 -6.57 17.03
CA ALA A 325 -39.10 -6.53 15.60
C ALA A 325 -38.59 -5.21 15.00
N GLU A 326 -37.86 -5.27 13.88
CA GLU A 326 -37.19 -4.11 13.28
C GLU A 326 -38.15 -3.00 12.80
N ASN A 327 -39.41 -3.35 12.56
CA ASN A 327 -40.46 -2.45 12.08
C ASN A 327 -41.43 -2.00 13.18
N ASP A 328 -41.32 -2.53 14.40
CA ASP A 328 -42.13 -2.12 15.55
C ASP A 328 -41.54 -0.88 16.21
N GLN A 329 -42.37 0.12 16.51
CA GLN A 329 -41.93 1.35 17.17
C GLN A 329 -41.67 1.17 18.67
N ARG A 330 -42.13 0.06 19.26
CA ARG A 330 -41.94 -0.31 20.66
C ARG A 330 -40.62 -1.02 20.93
N SER A 331 -39.92 -1.47 19.88
CA SER A 331 -38.59 -2.08 19.99
C SER A 331 -37.60 -1.10 20.63
N ASP A 332 -36.85 -1.57 21.61
CA ASP A 332 -35.97 -0.76 22.45
C ASP A 332 -34.55 -1.34 22.43
N ALA A 333 -33.67 -0.68 21.69
CA ALA A 333 -32.29 -1.13 21.49
C ALA A 333 -31.41 -1.01 22.75
N SER A 334 -31.94 -0.44 23.85
CA SER A 334 -31.27 -0.43 25.16
C SER A 334 -31.53 -1.71 25.97
N THR A 335 -32.43 -2.58 25.49
CA THR A 335 -32.80 -3.85 26.12
C THR A 335 -32.55 -5.04 25.18
N VAL A 336 -32.44 -6.24 25.75
CA VAL A 336 -32.36 -7.49 24.98
C VAL A 336 -33.74 -8.15 24.99
N THR A 337 -34.54 -7.85 23.97
CA THR A 337 -35.91 -8.35 23.83
C THR A 337 -36.01 -9.08 22.49
N VAL A 338 -35.82 -10.39 22.47
CA VAL A 338 -35.82 -11.17 21.22
C VAL A 338 -37.18 -11.12 20.53
N ASP A 339 -37.20 -10.84 19.23
CA ASP A 339 -38.41 -10.93 18.41
C ASP A 339 -38.90 -12.40 18.35
N PRO A 340 -40.06 -12.72 18.94
CA PRO A 340 -40.57 -14.09 18.98
C PRO A 340 -40.89 -14.65 17.60
N LYS A 341 -41.05 -13.81 16.57
CA LYS A 341 -41.21 -14.26 15.17
C LYS A 341 -39.92 -14.79 14.57
N ARG A 342 -38.77 -14.34 15.08
CA ARG A 342 -37.45 -14.71 14.58
C ARG A 342 -36.83 -15.84 15.39
N SER A 343 -37.04 -15.85 16.71
CA SER A 343 -36.46 -16.87 17.59
C SER A 343 -37.24 -17.06 18.89
N PRO A 344 -37.29 -18.29 19.43
CA PRO A 344 -37.81 -18.53 20.77
C PRO A 344 -36.86 -18.04 21.89
N GLY A 345 -35.61 -17.67 21.57
CA GLY A 345 -34.58 -17.38 22.57
C GLY A 345 -34.20 -18.62 23.42
N PRO A 346 -33.71 -18.43 24.66
CA PRO A 346 -33.33 -17.15 25.27
C PRO A 346 -32.02 -16.59 24.69
N LEU A 347 -31.87 -15.27 24.75
CA LEU A 347 -30.62 -14.55 24.46
C LEU A 347 -30.29 -13.62 25.63
N ASP A 348 -29.15 -13.86 26.25
CA ASP A 348 -28.46 -13.01 27.21
C ASP A 348 -27.22 -12.46 26.51
N LEU A 349 -27.36 -11.26 25.94
CA LEU A 349 -26.33 -10.67 25.10
C LEU A 349 -25.12 -10.24 25.92
N GLN A 350 -25.29 -9.84 27.18
CA GLN A 350 -24.18 -9.44 28.05
C GLN A 350 -23.32 -10.66 28.41
N GLU A 351 -23.94 -11.80 28.68
CA GLU A 351 -23.24 -13.07 28.91
C GLU A 351 -22.45 -13.51 27.67
N VAL A 352 -23.07 -13.42 26.48
CA VAL A 352 -22.42 -13.69 25.20
C VAL A 352 -21.24 -12.76 24.94
N ILE A 353 -21.39 -11.44 25.15
CA ILE A 353 -20.29 -10.48 24.95
C ILE A 353 -19.14 -10.77 25.90
N ALA A 354 -19.43 -11.10 27.17
CA ALA A 354 -18.41 -11.49 28.13
C ALA A 354 -17.68 -12.78 27.71
N TYR A 355 -18.41 -13.76 27.17
CA TYR A 355 -17.83 -15.00 26.63
C TYR A 355 -16.95 -14.72 25.40
N ALA A 356 -17.44 -13.94 24.45
CA ALA A 356 -16.71 -13.52 23.25
C ALA A 356 -15.41 -12.80 23.61
N LYS A 357 -15.44 -11.89 24.59
CA LYS A 357 -14.25 -11.19 25.09
C LYS A 357 -13.19 -12.15 25.64
N LYS A 358 -13.58 -13.19 26.40
CA LYS A 358 -12.63 -14.22 26.89
C LYS A 358 -11.97 -14.99 25.74
N LYS A 359 -12.68 -15.15 24.63
CA LYS A 359 -12.22 -15.82 23.40
C LYS A 359 -11.54 -14.87 22.41
N LYS A 360 -11.43 -13.58 22.74
CA LYS A 360 -10.87 -12.51 21.89
C LYS A 360 -11.66 -12.28 20.59
N THR A 361 -12.98 -12.50 20.64
CA THR A 361 -13.92 -12.22 19.56
C THR A 361 -14.76 -11.00 19.91
N GLY A 362 -14.94 -10.07 18.97
CA GLY A 362 -15.82 -8.92 19.12
C GLY A 362 -17.27 -9.24 18.75
N VAL A 363 -18.22 -8.49 19.33
CA VAL A 363 -19.64 -8.58 18.99
C VAL A 363 -20.08 -7.28 18.31
N ILE A 364 -20.70 -7.40 17.14
CA ILE A 364 -21.30 -6.30 16.39
C ILE A 364 -22.82 -6.38 16.52
N LEU A 365 -23.48 -5.26 16.75
CA LEU A 365 -24.95 -5.21 16.89
C LEU A 365 -25.58 -4.35 15.81
N TYR A 366 -26.58 -4.89 15.13
CA TYR A 366 -27.45 -4.14 14.25
C TYR A 366 -28.39 -3.23 15.05
N VAL A 367 -28.54 -1.97 14.61
CA VAL A 367 -29.52 -1.01 15.11
C VAL A 367 -30.09 -0.23 13.94
N ASN A 368 -31.42 -0.24 13.80
CA ASN A 368 -32.12 0.49 12.76
C ASN A 368 -32.18 2.01 13.03
N ARG A 369 -32.46 2.79 11.99
CA ARG A 369 -32.59 4.25 12.03
C ARG A 369 -33.53 4.74 13.12
N ARG A 370 -34.65 4.05 13.35
CA ARG A 370 -35.67 4.50 14.32
C ARG A 370 -35.11 4.52 15.74
N ALA A 371 -34.37 3.48 16.12
CA ALA A 371 -33.70 3.42 17.40
C ALA A 371 -32.49 4.37 17.44
N LEU A 372 -31.68 4.42 16.37
CA LEU A 372 -30.55 5.36 16.30
C LEU A 372 -30.99 6.82 16.48
N GLU A 373 -31.98 7.31 15.72
CA GLU A 373 -32.46 8.69 15.81
C GLU A 373 -33.03 9.05 17.20
N LYS A 374 -33.56 8.07 17.95
CA LYS A 374 -34.20 8.29 19.26
C LYS A 374 -33.27 8.06 20.45
N GLN A 375 -32.36 7.10 20.34
CA GLN A 375 -31.68 6.49 21.49
C GLN A 375 -30.15 6.59 21.41
N LEU A 376 -29.55 7.13 20.34
CA LEU A 376 -28.09 7.11 20.14
C LEU A 376 -27.31 7.51 21.40
N ASP A 377 -27.61 8.66 21.99
CA ASP A 377 -26.93 9.18 23.20
C ASP A 377 -27.01 8.22 24.40
N GLN A 378 -28.10 7.45 24.52
CA GLN A 378 -28.27 6.42 25.54
C GLN A 378 -27.51 5.13 25.18
N LEU A 379 -27.53 4.72 23.91
CA LEU A 379 -26.96 3.46 23.44
C LEU A 379 -25.44 3.45 23.51
N LEU A 380 -24.77 4.55 23.12
CA LEU A 380 -23.31 4.58 23.04
C LEU A 380 -22.59 4.26 24.36
N PRO A 381 -22.89 4.93 25.50
CA PRO A 381 -22.28 4.56 26.79
C PRO A 381 -22.71 3.17 27.27
N LEU A 382 -23.95 2.75 26.96
CA LEU A 382 -24.44 1.43 27.33
C LEU A 382 -23.69 0.31 26.60
N TYR A 383 -23.50 0.45 25.29
CA TYR A 383 -22.82 -0.54 24.45
C TYR A 383 -21.33 -0.59 24.75
N GLN A 384 -20.72 0.56 25.04
CA GLN A 384 -19.35 0.61 25.57
C GLN A 384 -19.23 -0.16 26.89
N LYS A 385 -20.18 0.02 27.82
CA LYS A 385 -20.23 -0.71 29.09
C LYS A 385 -20.42 -2.22 28.89
N TRP A 386 -21.28 -2.63 27.95
CA TRP A 386 -21.45 -4.05 27.62
C TRP A 386 -20.20 -4.65 26.97
N GLY A 387 -19.39 -3.84 26.28
CA GLY A 387 -18.20 -4.29 25.57
C GLY A 387 -18.45 -4.64 24.10
N VAL A 388 -19.48 -4.04 23.50
CA VAL A 388 -19.78 -4.15 22.07
C VAL A 388 -18.62 -3.58 21.25
N ALA A 389 -18.24 -4.24 20.16
CA ALA A 389 -17.13 -3.80 19.31
C ALA A 389 -17.55 -2.71 18.30
N GLY A 390 -18.81 -2.75 17.87
CA GLY A 390 -19.39 -1.71 17.04
C GLY A 390 -20.82 -2.00 16.60
N ILE A 391 -21.33 -1.14 15.73
CA ILE A 391 -22.75 -1.06 15.40
C ILE A 391 -22.92 -1.11 13.87
N LYS A 392 -23.84 -1.95 13.40
CA LYS A 392 -24.34 -1.93 12.02
C LYS A 392 -25.58 -1.04 11.97
N PHE A 393 -25.51 0.09 11.29
CA PHE A 393 -26.64 1.00 11.10
C PHE A 393 -27.53 0.50 9.96
N GLY A 394 -28.83 0.37 10.23
CA GLY A 394 -29.83 -0.04 9.24
C GLY A 394 -30.85 1.05 8.92
N PHE A 395 -31.36 1.06 7.70
CA PHE A 395 -32.42 1.90 7.17
C PHE A 395 -32.20 3.40 7.39
N VAL A 396 -30.94 3.84 7.40
CA VAL A 396 -30.58 5.25 7.61
C VAL A 396 -31.08 6.13 6.46
N LYS A 397 -31.41 7.39 6.77
CA LYS A 397 -31.74 8.37 5.73
C LYS A 397 -30.43 8.87 5.11
N VAL A 398 -30.46 9.08 3.81
CA VAL A 398 -29.39 9.72 3.04
C VAL A 398 -29.99 10.73 2.06
N GLY A 399 -29.19 11.68 1.59
CA GLY A 399 -29.59 12.59 0.51
C GLY A 399 -29.65 14.05 0.93
N SER A 400 -30.55 14.40 1.85
CA SER A 400 -30.65 15.77 2.36
C SER A 400 -29.44 16.14 3.22
N GLN A 401 -29.12 17.45 3.31
CA GLN A 401 -28.08 17.96 4.22
C GLN A 401 -28.27 17.45 5.65
N GLN A 402 -29.49 17.53 6.17
CA GLN A 402 -29.83 17.05 7.51
C GLN A 402 -29.45 15.57 7.72
N SER A 403 -29.75 14.72 6.73
CA SER A 403 -29.50 13.27 6.85
C SER A 403 -28.00 12.97 6.78
N THR A 404 -27.29 13.58 5.84
CA THR A 404 -25.84 13.43 5.69
C THR A 404 -25.11 13.92 6.95
N LYS A 405 -25.49 15.10 7.46
CA LYS A 405 -24.92 15.68 8.68
C LYS A 405 -25.15 14.77 9.88
N TRP A 406 -26.41 14.36 10.10
CA TRP A 406 -26.75 13.47 11.22
C TRP A 406 -25.96 12.16 11.17
N LEU A 407 -25.83 11.54 10.00
CA LEU A 407 -25.11 10.27 9.85
C LEU A 407 -23.63 10.40 10.24
N HIS A 408 -22.94 11.42 9.74
CA HIS A 408 -21.52 11.60 10.06
C HIS A 408 -21.30 12.08 11.50
N ASP A 409 -22.21 12.90 12.05
CA ASP A 409 -22.19 13.26 13.47
C ASP A 409 -22.39 12.01 14.35
N ALA A 410 -23.28 11.09 13.96
CA ALA A 410 -23.50 9.83 14.67
C ALA A 410 -22.26 8.92 14.62
N ILE A 411 -21.60 8.79 13.47
CA ILE A 411 -20.34 8.05 13.33
C ILE A 411 -19.24 8.66 14.23
N ALA A 412 -19.12 9.99 14.24
CA ALA A 412 -18.17 10.69 15.09
C ALA A 412 -18.48 10.52 16.59
N GLN A 413 -19.75 10.45 16.97
CA GLN A 413 -20.16 10.14 18.34
C GLN A 413 -19.79 8.71 18.73
N CYS A 414 -19.99 7.72 17.86
CA CYS A 414 -19.52 6.34 18.09
C CYS A 414 -18.02 6.29 18.39
N ALA A 415 -17.21 7.11 17.71
CA ALA A 415 -15.76 7.18 17.93
C ALA A 415 -15.40 7.60 19.37
N LYS A 416 -16.17 8.51 19.99
CA LYS A 416 -15.97 8.94 21.40
C LYS A 416 -16.13 7.78 22.39
N HIS A 417 -16.87 6.75 22.01
CA HIS A 417 -17.10 5.54 22.79
C HIS A 417 -16.29 4.33 22.31
N ARG A 418 -15.36 4.52 21.37
CA ARG A 418 -14.56 3.46 20.72
C ARG A 418 -15.42 2.37 20.06
N LEU A 419 -16.52 2.79 19.43
CA LEU A 419 -17.40 1.92 18.65
C LEU A 419 -17.15 2.10 17.15
N MET A 420 -16.90 0.99 16.47
CA MET A 420 -16.80 0.92 15.01
C MET A 420 -18.19 0.92 14.37
N VAL A 421 -18.30 1.36 13.12
CA VAL A 421 -19.57 1.52 12.41
C VAL A 421 -19.50 0.89 11.01
N ASP A 422 -20.54 0.13 10.69
CA ASP A 422 -20.92 -0.29 9.35
C ASP A 422 -22.29 0.32 9.01
N VAL A 423 -22.46 0.87 7.81
CA VAL A 423 -23.70 1.56 7.40
C VAL A 423 -24.33 0.84 6.21
N HIS A 424 -25.51 0.25 6.42
CA HIS A 424 -26.22 -0.49 5.39
C HIS A 424 -27.22 0.36 4.58
N ASP A 425 -27.80 -0.27 3.56
CA ASP A 425 -28.83 0.24 2.66
C ASP A 425 -28.32 1.26 1.63
N GLU A 426 -28.81 2.50 1.69
CA GLU A 426 -28.66 3.48 0.61
C GLU A 426 -27.36 4.32 0.68
N TYR A 427 -26.51 4.10 1.69
CA TYR A 427 -25.30 4.89 1.88
C TYR A 427 -24.13 4.41 1.00
N ARG A 428 -23.53 5.35 0.27
CA ARG A 428 -22.28 5.15 -0.47
C ARG A 428 -21.24 6.13 0.07
N MET A 429 -20.12 5.59 0.54
CA MET A 429 -19.01 6.38 1.08
C MET A 429 -18.49 7.41 0.07
N THR A 430 -17.90 8.47 0.61
CA THR A 430 -17.24 9.53 -0.18
C THR A 430 -15.80 9.78 0.28
N GLY A 431 -15.20 8.79 0.98
CA GLY A 431 -13.86 8.82 1.56
C GLY A 431 -13.79 9.25 3.02
N VAL A 432 -14.95 9.30 3.71
CA VAL A 432 -15.05 9.72 5.13
C VAL A 432 -14.24 8.84 6.06
N GLU A 433 -13.93 7.60 5.67
CA GLU A 433 -13.08 6.67 6.40
C GLU A 433 -11.64 7.21 6.63
N ARG A 434 -11.18 8.19 5.85
CA ARG A 434 -9.93 8.93 6.15
C ARG A 434 -10.10 9.82 7.38
N THR A 435 -11.23 10.53 7.46
CA THR A 435 -11.53 11.51 8.51
C THR A 435 -12.02 10.84 9.79
N LEU A 436 -12.85 9.81 9.65
CA LEU A 436 -13.44 9.00 10.72
C LEU A 436 -13.10 7.52 10.50
N PRO A 437 -11.88 7.07 10.87
CA PRO A 437 -11.45 5.67 10.72
C PRO A 437 -12.18 4.65 11.59
N ASN A 438 -13.27 5.03 12.28
CA ASN A 438 -14.19 4.06 12.86
C ASN A 438 -15.35 3.72 11.91
N SER A 439 -15.48 4.40 10.77
CA SER A 439 -16.35 4.01 9.67
C SER A 439 -15.65 2.90 8.87
N MET A 440 -16.00 1.66 9.18
CA MET A 440 -15.27 0.48 8.72
C MET A 440 -15.66 0.13 7.29
N THR A 441 -16.95 0.11 7.00
CA THR A 441 -17.49 -0.23 5.69
C THR A 441 -18.91 0.30 5.55
N ALA A 442 -19.48 0.11 4.37
CA ALA A 442 -20.88 0.37 4.10
C ALA A 442 -21.38 -0.67 3.11
N GLU A 443 -22.67 -0.94 3.10
CA GLU A 443 -23.28 -1.74 2.05
C GLU A 443 -23.34 -0.89 0.76
N GLY A 444 -24.47 -0.22 0.48
CA GLY A 444 -24.60 0.61 -0.72
C GLY A 444 -24.37 -0.17 -2.01
N VAL A 445 -24.55 -1.50 -1.95
CA VAL A 445 -24.38 -2.51 -3.00
C VAL A 445 -25.60 -3.42 -3.01
N ARG A 446 -25.84 -4.09 -4.13
CA ARG A 446 -26.70 -5.28 -4.15
C ARG A 446 -25.90 -6.47 -3.60
N GLY A 447 -25.88 -6.64 -2.28
CA GLY A 447 -25.10 -7.67 -1.57
C GLY A 447 -25.61 -9.10 -1.80
N ASP A 448 -24.94 -10.10 -1.24
CA ASP A 448 -25.31 -11.52 -1.38
C ASP A 448 -26.69 -11.85 -0.74
N GLU A 449 -27.19 -10.98 0.15
CA GLU A 449 -28.58 -11.01 0.62
C GLU A 449 -29.62 -10.93 -0.51
N GLU A 450 -29.26 -10.25 -1.60
CA GLU A 450 -30.07 -10.07 -2.82
C GLU A 450 -29.75 -11.11 -3.91
N SER A 451 -28.83 -12.05 -3.64
CA SER A 451 -28.42 -13.10 -4.58
C SER A 451 -27.96 -12.59 -5.97
N PRO A 452 -27.07 -11.59 -6.08
CA PRO A 452 -26.51 -11.12 -7.34
C PRO A 452 -25.68 -12.21 -8.01
N LYS A 453 -25.81 -12.31 -9.33
CA LYS A 453 -24.93 -13.16 -10.15
C LYS A 453 -23.55 -12.51 -10.29
N ASN A 454 -22.53 -13.30 -10.60
CA ASN A 454 -21.16 -12.78 -10.74
C ASN A 454 -21.02 -11.63 -11.77
N GLU A 455 -21.80 -11.62 -12.85
CA GLU A 455 -21.84 -10.45 -13.77
C GLU A 455 -22.35 -9.16 -13.12
N GLU A 456 -23.23 -9.24 -12.12
CA GLU A 456 -23.70 -8.08 -11.34
C GLU A 456 -22.61 -7.63 -10.35
N VAL A 457 -21.89 -8.57 -9.73
CA VAL A 457 -20.77 -8.27 -8.81
C VAL A 457 -19.59 -7.64 -9.55
N LEU A 458 -19.29 -8.09 -10.77
CA LEU A 458 -18.28 -7.48 -11.64
C LEU A 458 -18.61 -6.03 -11.97
N ALA A 459 -19.87 -5.71 -12.24
CA ALA A 459 -20.30 -4.34 -12.47
C ALA A 459 -20.17 -3.49 -11.18
N THR A 460 -20.51 -4.05 -10.02
CA THR A 460 -20.33 -3.41 -8.71
C THR A 460 -18.86 -3.11 -8.40
N LEU A 461 -17.95 -4.04 -8.70
CA LEU A 461 -16.51 -3.92 -8.47
C LEU A 461 -15.90 -2.70 -9.16
N PHE A 462 -16.24 -2.47 -10.43
CA PHE A 462 -15.70 -1.34 -11.21
C PHE A 462 -16.61 -0.11 -11.20
N ASN A 463 -17.58 -0.04 -10.29
CA ASN A 463 -18.50 1.08 -10.14
C ASN A 463 -18.61 1.52 -8.68
N ARG A 464 -19.46 0.89 -7.88
CA ARG A 464 -19.67 1.25 -6.47
C ARG A 464 -18.40 1.10 -5.63
N CYS A 465 -17.55 0.09 -5.89
CA CYS A 465 -16.32 -0.09 -5.11
C CYS A 465 -15.26 0.99 -5.43
N LEU A 466 -15.44 1.80 -6.48
CA LEU A 466 -14.61 2.99 -6.71
C LEU A 466 -14.83 4.10 -5.67
N ALA A 467 -15.95 4.05 -4.93
CA ALA A 467 -16.30 5.02 -3.89
C ALA A 467 -15.71 4.71 -2.51
N GLY A 468 -15.20 3.49 -2.30
CA GLY A 468 -14.74 3.00 -1.01
C GLY A 468 -15.21 1.56 -0.73
N PRO A 469 -14.95 1.04 0.48
CA PRO A 469 -15.24 -0.33 0.84
C PRO A 469 -16.74 -0.68 0.72
N ALA A 470 -17.01 -1.97 0.58
CA ALA A 470 -18.35 -2.53 0.41
C ALA A 470 -18.55 -3.81 1.24
N ASP A 471 -19.49 -3.81 2.17
CA ASP A 471 -19.98 -5.03 2.81
C ASP A 471 -20.88 -5.79 1.85
N GLN A 472 -20.32 -6.80 1.19
CA GLN A 472 -21.02 -7.65 0.22
C GLN A 472 -21.89 -8.71 0.91
N THR A 473 -21.85 -8.84 2.24
CA THR A 473 -22.60 -9.85 3.00
C THR A 473 -22.36 -11.30 2.49
N ASN A 474 -21.09 -11.62 2.17
CA ASN A 474 -20.71 -12.84 1.46
C ASN A 474 -21.32 -14.11 2.09
N CYS A 475 -21.85 -14.98 1.23
CA CYS A 475 -22.39 -16.29 1.61
C CYS A 475 -21.44 -17.40 1.18
N TYR A 476 -21.35 -18.50 1.94
CA TYR A 476 -20.50 -19.62 1.53
C TYR A 476 -21.23 -20.95 1.40
N PHE A 477 -21.88 -21.50 2.43
CA PHE A 477 -22.58 -22.80 2.32
C PHE A 477 -24.08 -22.66 2.03
N ALA A 478 -24.61 -21.44 2.04
CA ALA A 478 -26.00 -21.14 1.73
C ALA A 478 -26.36 -21.62 0.32
N SER A 479 -27.51 -22.28 0.16
CA SER A 479 -27.95 -22.86 -1.13
C SER A 479 -28.03 -21.84 -2.27
N ARG A 480 -28.21 -20.54 -1.95
CA ARG A 480 -28.21 -19.42 -2.90
C ARG A 480 -26.88 -19.26 -3.66
N VAL A 481 -25.77 -19.74 -3.11
CA VAL A 481 -24.44 -19.62 -3.74
C VAL A 481 -24.42 -20.23 -5.14
N ASN A 482 -25.06 -21.39 -5.32
CA ASN A 482 -25.17 -22.08 -6.61
C ASN A 482 -25.95 -21.29 -7.67
N GLY A 483 -26.79 -20.33 -7.26
CA GLY A 483 -27.51 -19.43 -8.17
C GLY A 483 -26.74 -18.16 -8.51
N MET A 484 -25.83 -17.73 -7.63
CA MET A 484 -25.02 -16.52 -7.80
C MET A 484 -23.76 -16.78 -8.65
N GLY A 485 -23.15 -17.95 -8.49
CA GLY A 485 -21.92 -18.35 -9.13
C GLY A 485 -21.47 -19.72 -8.62
N SER A 486 -20.27 -19.79 -8.09
CA SER A 486 -19.68 -21.00 -7.51
C SER A 486 -19.00 -20.73 -6.16
N HIS A 487 -18.68 -21.78 -5.41
CA HIS A 487 -17.95 -21.64 -4.15
C HIS A 487 -16.53 -21.07 -4.36
N ALA A 488 -15.81 -21.44 -5.43
CA ALA A 488 -14.50 -20.82 -5.72
C ALA A 488 -14.66 -19.33 -6.06
N SER A 489 -15.74 -18.94 -6.73
CA SER A 489 -16.04 -17.52 -6.97
C SER A 489 -16.35 -16.75 -5.69
N GLN A 490 -16.97 -17.38 -4.67
CA GLN A 490 -17.17 -16.75 -3.35
C GLN A 490 -15.85 -16.52 -2.61
N LEU A 491 -14.88 -17.43 -2.74
CA LEU A 491 -13.52 -17.18 -2.23
C LEU A 491 -12.87 -16.00 -2.97
N ALA A 492 -13.02 -15.94 -4.29
CA ALA A 492 -12.49 -14.86 -5.11
C ALA A 492 -13.10 -13.49 -4.75
N LYS A 493 -14.39 -13.42 -4.43
CA LYS A 493 -15.05 -12.18 -3.97
C LYS A 493 -14.37 -11.57 -2.75
N LEU A 494 -13.85 -12.39 -1.83
CA LEU A 494 -13.17 -11.91 -0.63
C LEU A 494 -11.84 -11.19 -0.93
N VAL A 495 -11.22 -11.47 -2.08
CA VAL A 495 -10.06 -10.72 -2.58
C VAL A 495 -10.50 -9.55 -3.45
N CYS A 496 -11.48 -9.74 -4.32
CA CYS A 496 -11.91 -8.71 -5.27
C CYS A 496 -12.57 -7.51 -4.57
N VAL A 497 -13.57 -7.77 -3.71
CA VAL A 497 -14.38 -6.74 -3.05
C VAL A 497 -13.76 -6.43 -1.69
N TYR A 498 -13.14 -5.25 -1.59
CA TYR A 498 -12.50 -4.81 -0.37
C TYR A 498 -13.50 -4.36 0.70
N SER A 499 -13.32 -4.87 1.92
CA SER A 499 -14.00 -4.39 3.12
C SER A 499 -13.15 -4.66 4.37
N PRO A 500 -12.84 -3.64 5.21
CA PRO A 500 -12.17 -3.83 6.50
C PRO A 500 -12.92 -4.76 7.45
N TRP A 501 -14.25 -4.66 7.45
CA TRP A 501 -15.14 -5.65 8.06
C TRP A 501 -15.74 -6.50 6.95
N GLN A 502 -15.23 -7.71 6.81
CA GLN A 502 -15.60 -8.59 5.72
C GLN A 502 -16.51 -9.70 6.23
N SER A 503 -17.79 -9.61 5.90
CA SER A 503 -18.74 -10.71 6.10
C SER A 503 -18.28 -11.92 5.29
N VAL A 504 -18.15 -13.08 5.93
CA VAL A 504 -17.72 -14.34 5.29
C VAL A 504 -18.86 -15.35 5.21
N PHE A 505 -19.71 -15.35 6.24
CA PHE A 505 -20.76 -16.32 6.47
C PHE A 505 -22.04 -15.60 6.91
N TRP A 506 -22.84 -15.15 5.93
CA TRP A 506 -24.06 -14.38 6.22
C TRP A 506 -25.27 -15.24 6.62
N TYR A 507 -25.38 -16.45 6.08
CA TYR A 507 -26.49 -17.37 6.32
C TYR A 507 -26.06 -18.76 6.79
N ASP A 508 -24.82 -18.88 7.26
CA ASP A 508 -24.25 -20.16 7.70
C ASP A 508 -24.13 -20.16 9.23
N ARG A 509 -24.35 -21.32 9.87
CA ARG A 509 -24.19 -21.52 11.32
C ARG A 509 -23.26 -22.69 11.64
N PRO A 510 -22.55 -22.68 12.76
CA PRO A 510 -21.83 -23.86 13.25
C PRO A 510 -22.77 -25.05 13.49
N ALA A 511 -22.27 -26.27 13.33
CA ALA A 511 -23.06 -27.49 13.56
C ALA A 511 -23.61 -27.61 14.99
N THR A 512 -22.86 -27.11 15.98
CA THR A 512 -23.22 -27.08 17.41
C THR A 512 -24.25 -26.01 17.77
N SER A 513 -24.54 -25.09 16.85
CA SER A 513 -25.63 -24.12 16.99
C SER A 513 -27.00 -24.81 16.86
N PRO A 514 -28.04 -24.37 17.59
CA PRO A 514 -29.38 -24.94 17.43
C PRO A 514 -29.96 -24.67 16.04
N THR A 515 -30.96 -25.46 15.66
CA THR A 515 -31.80 -25.25 14.48
C THR A 515 -33.00 -24.32 14.75
N ALA A 516 -33.31 -24.10 16.03
CA ALA A 516 -34.33 -23.15 16.47
C ALA A 516 -33.81 -21.71 16.33
N GLY A 517 -34.67 -20.82 15.84
CA GLY A 517 -34.30 -19.45 15.46
C GLY A 517 -33.83 -19.35 14.00
N LYS A 518 -34.44 -18.43 13.26
CA LYS A 518 -34.14 -18.16 11.84
C LYS A 518 -34.14 -16.65 11.60
N ALA A 519 -33.24 -15.94 12.27
CA ALA A 519 -33.00 -14.53 12.01
C ALA A 519 -32.31 -14.37 10.65
N GLY A 520 -33.10 -14.09 9.62
CA GLY A 520 -32.68 -14.09 8.22
C GLY A 520 -33.04 -15.39 7.49
N GLY A 521 -33.28 -15.30 6.18
CA GLY A 521 -33.70 -16.45 5.35
C GLY A 521 -32.69 -17.60 5.32
N GLY A 522 -33.14 -18.78 4.89
CA GLY A 522 -32.39 -20.04 4.67
C GLY A 522 -31.04 -20.20 5.39
N VAL A 523 -30.98 -21.02 6.44
CA VAL A 523 -29.75 -21.26 7.23
C VAL A 523 -29.06 -22.56 6.81
N SER A 524 -27.77 -22.48 6.46
CA SER A 524 -26.90 -23.61 6.15
C SER A 524 -25.96 -23.96 7.31
N VAL A 525 -25.38 -25.16 7.31
CA VAL A 525 -24.42 -25.60 8.32
C VAL A 525 -23.00 -25.47 7.78
N LEU A 526 -22.11 -24.88 8.57
CA LEU A 526 -20.67 -24.81 8.30
C LEU A 526 -20.08 -26.23 8.29
N GLN A 527 -19.28 -26.54 7.27
CA GLN A 527 -18.67 -27.86 7.08
C GLN A 527 -17.16 -27.74 7.06
N ASP A 528 -16.49 -28.83 7.46
CA ASP A 528 -15.05 -28.95 7.35
C ASP A 528 -14.69 -29.43 5.95
N VAL A 529 -14.18 -28.51 5.13
CA VAL A 529 -13.75 -28.74 3.74
C VAL A 529 -12.36 -28.12 3.55
N PRO A 530 -11.48 -28.71 2.71
CA PRO A 530 -10.08 -28.28 2.62
C PRO A 530 -9.88 -26.77 2.36
N GLU A 531 -10.78 -26.17 1.61
CA GLU A 531 -10.73 -24.77 1.22
C GLU A 531 -11.15 -23.77 2.32
N ILE A 532 -11.63 -24.23 3.48
CA ILE A 532 -11.78 -23.37 4.68
C ILE A 532 -10.43 -22.73 5.05
N GLY A 533 -9.31 -23.41 4.81
CA GLY A 533 -7.97 -22.84 5.02
C GLY A 533 -7.69 -21.56 4.21
N PHE A 534 -8.44 -21.29 3.13
CA PHE A 534 -8.39 -19.98 2.47
C PHE A 534 -9.02 -18.88 3.34
N LEU A 535 -10.21 -19.14 3.88
CA LEU A 535 -10.98 -18.19 4.70
C LEU A 535 -10.26 -17.83 5.99
N GLU A 536 -9.57 -18.80 6.61
CA GLU A 536 -8.76 -18.58 7.80
C GLU A 536 -7.61 -17.59 7.52
N ARG A 537 -6.98 -17.71 6.34
CA ARG A 537 -5.76 -16.97 5.97
C ARG A 537 -5.99 -15.66 5.23
N VAL A 538 -7.11 -15.51 4.51
CA VAL A 538 -7.39 -14.27 3.78
C VAL A 538 -7.51 -13.08 4.76
N PRO A 539 -6.72 -12.01 4.59
CA PRO A 539 -6.82 -10.81 5.40
C PRO A 539 -7.94 -9.90 4.87
N THR A 540 -8.33 -8.90 5.66
CA THR A 540 -9.31 -7.87 5.26
C THR A 540 -8.66 -6.52 4.94
N VAL A 541 -7.34 -6.43 5.10
CA VAL A 541 -6.51 -5.25 4.85
C VAL A 541 -5.25 -5.63 4.11
N TRP A 542 -4.73 -4.68 3.33
CA TRP A 542 -3.75 -4.95 2.30
C TRP A 542 -2.66 -3.88 2.30
N ASP A 543 -1.42 -4.31 2.10
CA ASP A 543 -0.28 -3.43 1.91
C ASP A 543 -0.23 -2.87 0.50
N GLU A 544 -0.75 -3.63 -0.47
CA GLU A 544 -0.71 -3.35 -1.90
C GLU A 544 -1.84 -4.05 -2.64
N THR A 545 -2.35 -3.41 -3.70
CA THR A 545 -3.40 -3.94 -4.59
C THR A 545 -2.97 -3.76 -6.04
N ARG A 546 -3.19 -4.80 -6.84
CA ARG A 546 -3.00 -4.86 -8.29
C ARG A 546 -4.24 -5.49 -8.93
N VAL A 547 -4.57 -5.07 -10.15
CA VAL A 547 -5.70 -5.56 -10.93
C VAL A 547 -5.20 -5.91 -12.33
N PRO A 548 -4.54 -7.09 -12.49
CA PRO A 548 -3.90 -7.47 -13.75
C PRO A 548 -4.83 -7.55 -14.94
N ASP A 549 -6.12 -7.84 -14.72
CA ASP A 549 -7.13 -7.92 -15.77
C ASP A 549 -8.51 -7.53 -15.23
N GLY A 550 -9.34 -6.88 -16.06
CA GLY A 550 -10.61 -6.35 -15.57
C GLY A 550 -11.50 -5.77 -16.66
N ASN A 551 -12.73 -6.25 -16.71
CA ASN A 551 -13.80 -5.73 -17.55
C ASN A 551 -15.15 -5.82 -16.80
N PRO A 552 -15.85 -4.70 -16.58
CA PRO A 552 -17.06 -4.64 -15.75
C PRO A 552 -18.24 -5.50 -16.25
N SER A 553 -18.18 -6.00 -17.48
CA SER A 553 -19.22 -6.83 -18.07
C SER A 553 -18.83 -8.30 -18.25
N SER A 554 -17.60 -8.71 -17.89
CA SER A 554 -17.16 -10.07 -18.20
C SER A 554 -16.23 -10.75 -17.21
N HIS A 555 -15.27 -10.06 -16.59
CA HIS A 555 -14.30 -10.71 -15.70
C HIS A 555 -13.48 -9.71 -14.88
N ALA A 556 -12.83 -10.18 -13.82
CA ALA A 556 -11.83 -9.43 -13.06
C ALA A 556 -10.78 -10.38 -12.50
N VAL A 557 -9.56 -9.89 -12.36
CA VAL A 557 -8.47 -10.49 -11.60
C VAL A 557 -7.91 -9.43 -10.67
N VAL A 558 -8.00 -9.66 -9.36
CA VAL A 558 -7.47 -8.75 -8.33
C VAL A 558 -6.43 -9.51 -7.52
N ALA A 559 -5.24 -8.94 -7.38
CA ALA A 559 -4.15 -9.45 -6.57
C ALA A 559 -3.83 -8.45 -5.45
N ARG A 560 -3.75 -8.93 -4.20
CA ARG A 560 -3.49 -8.07 -3.04
C ARG A 560 -2.44 -8.69 -2.14
N ARG A 561 -1.57 -7.86 -1.57
CA ARG A 561 -0.47 -8.30 -0.70
C ARG A 561 -0.76 -7.94 0.75
N SER A 562 -0.44 -8.85 1.66
CA SER A 562 -0.38 -8.59 3.11
C SER A 562 0.90 -9.22 3.66
N GLY A 563 1.78 -8.39 4.23
CA GLY A 563 3.16 -8.77 4.51
C GLY A 563 3.87 -9.20 3.22
N ASP A 564 4.41 -10.42 3.21
CA ASP A 564 5.04 -11.01 2.04
C ASP A 564 4.11 -11.97 1.25
N VAL A 565 2.87 -12.17 1.69
CA VAL A 565 1.92 -13.10 1.08
C VAL A 565 1.00 -12.37 0.11
N TRP A 566 0.83 -12.92 -1.09
CA TRP A 566 -0.14 -12.43 -2.06
C TRP A 566 -1.39 -13.29 -2.09
N PHE A 567 -2.54 -12.65 -2.28
CA PHE A 567 -3.83 -13.28 -2.49
C PHE A 567 -4.35 -12.85 -3.85
N VAL A 568 -4.89 -13.78 -4.63
CA VAL A 568 -5.47 -13.49 -5.94
C VAL A 568 -6.90 -14.00 -5.97
N GLY A 569 -7.82 -13.18 -6.47
CA GLY A 569 -9.18 -13.59 -6.79
C GLY A 569 -9.46 -13.30 -8.25
N ALA A 570 -10.04 -14.26 -8.97
CA ALA A 570 -10.57 -14.05 -10.31
C ALA A 570 -12.05 -14.41 -10.38
N LEU A 571 -12.84 -13.49 -10.90
CA LEU A 571 -14.29 -13.62 -11.08
C LEU A 571 -14.61 -13.69 -12.56
N ASN A 572 -15.45 -14.65 -12.96
CA ASN A 572 -15.90 -14.80 -14.33
C ASN A 572 -17.40 -14.47 -14.46
N GLY A 573 -17.78 -13.90 -15.59
CA GLY A 573 -19.15 -13.52 -15.93
C GLY A 573 -19.88 -14.61 -16.72
N THR A 574 -20.62 -14.22 -17.75
CA THR A 574 -21.61 -15.08 -18.42
C THR A 574 -21.04 -16.09 -19.43
N LYS A 575 -19.73 -16.07 -19.71
CA LYS A 575 -19.09 -16.94 -20.70
C LYS A 575 -17.93 -17.71 -20.07
N ALA A 576 -17.78 -18.98 -20.41
CA ALA A 576 -16.58 -19.74 -20.04
C ALA A 576 -15.31 -19.06 -20.60
N ARG A 577 -14.20 -19.16 -19.87
CA ARG A 577 -12.95 -18.43 -20.14
C ARG A 577 -11.74 -19.22 -19.66
N GLU A 578 -10.60 -19.07 -20.34
CA GLU A 578 -9.30 -19.35 -19.76
C GLU A 578 -8.68 -18.06 -19.20
N PHE A 579 -8.39 -18.03 -17.91
CA PHE A 579 -7.60 -16.95 -17.31
C PHE A 579 -6.11 -17.16 -17.59
N LYS A 580 -5.42 -16.08 -17.93
CA LYS A 580 -3.96 -16.01 -18.09
C LYS A 580 -3.44 -14.93 -17.16
N ILE A 581 -3.11 -15.29 -15.93
CA ILE A 581 -2.76 -14.34 -14.87
C ILE A 581 -1.23 -14.30 -14.75
N PRO A 582 -0.55 -13.25 -15.25
CA PRO A 582 0.87 -13.07 -15.00
C PRO A 582 1.11 -12.79 -13.51
N LEU A 583 2.17 -13.39 -12.95
CA LEU A 583 2.59 -13.20 -11.56
C LEU A 583 3.76 -12.23 -11.45
N ASP A 584 3.90 -11.29 -12.39
CA ASP A 584 4.98 -10.30 -12.45
C ASP A 584 4.98 -9.28 -11.31
N PHE A 585 3.89 -9.21 -10.55
CA PHE A 585 3.80 -8.48 -9.28
C PHE A 585 4.56 -9.14 -8.11
N LEU A 586 4.98 -10.40 -8.25
CA LEU A 586 5.82 -11.07 -7.26
C LEU A 586 7.24 -10.47 -7.26
N SER A 587 7.92 -10.54 -6.10
CA SER A 587 9.30 -10.06 -6.00
C SER A 587 10.23 -10.85 -6.94
N PRO A 588 10.97 -10.18 -7.84
CA PRO A 588 11.89 -10.85 -8.76
C PRO A 588 12.91 -11.73 -8.04
N GLY A 589 13.16 -12.93 -8.58
CA GLY A 589 14.13 -13.89 -8.03
C GLY A 589 13.70 -14.63 -6.76
N LYS A 590 12.50 -14.37 -6.23
CA LYS A 590 11.91 -15.17 -5.14
C LYS A 590 10.99 -16.26 -5.69
N LYS A 591 10.95 -17.40 -4.99
CA LYS A 591 9.98 -18.46 -5.23
C LYS A 591 8.83 -18.33 -4.24
N TYR A 592 7.64 -18.70 -4.69
CA TYR A 592 6.41 -18.69 -3.90
C TYR A 592 5.73 -20.05 -4.02
N ARG A 593 5.14 -20.51 -2.93
CA ARG A 593 4.15 -21.58 -2.91
C ARG A 593 2.81 -20.99 -3.28
N LEU A 594 2.32 -21.36 -4.45
CA LEU A 594 0.95 -21.11 -4.85
C LEU A 594 0.05 -22.24 -4.31
N GLU A 595 -1.02 -21.87 -3.62
CA GLU A 595 -2.18 -22.70 -3.34
C GLU A 595 -3.36 -22.15 -4.16
N LEU A 596 -3.87 -22.93 -5.11
CA LEU A 596 -4.93 -22.56 -6.03
C LEU A 596 -6.24 -23.24 -5.61
N PHE A 597 -7.31 -22.46 -5.52
CA PHE A 597 -8.66 -22.88 -5.16
C PHE A 597 -9.56 -22.65 -6.37
N SER A 598 -10.04 -23.71 -7.00
CA SER A 598 -10.77 -23.63 -8.26
C SER A 598 -11.98 -24.57 -8.32
N ASP A 599 -12.97 -24.22 -9.13
CA ASP A 599 -14.14 -25.06 -9.37
C ASP A 599 -13.75 -26.38 -10.03
N ASP A 600 -14.17 -27.51 -9.46
CA ASP A 600 -14.00 -28.84 -10.03
C ASP A 600 -15.13 -29.81 -9.59
N PRO A 601 -16.08 -30.11 -10.49
CA PRO A 601 -17.19 -31.02 -10.21
C PRO A 601 -16.80 -32.47 -9.86
N SER A 602 -15.55 -32.88 -10.12
CA SER A 602 -15.05 -34.21 -9.76
C SER A 602 -14.65 -34.35 -8.29
N VAL A 603 -14.52 -33.22 -7.56
CA VAL A 603 -14.23 -33.22 -6.13
C VAL A 603 -15.48 -33.59 -5.35
N ALA A 604 -15.40 -34.66 -4.55
CA ALA A 604 -16.51 -35.18 -3.75
C ALA A 604 -16.77 -34.37 -2.46
N THR A 605 -16.84 -33.04 -2.57
CA THR A 605 -17.28 -32.14 -1.50
C THR A 605 -18.55 -31.39 -1.93
N PRO A 606 -19.38 -30.91 -0.99
CA PRO A 606 -20.58 -30.13 -1.33
C PRO A 606 -20.28 -28.83 -2.09
N THR A 607 -19.07 -28.34 -1.97
CA THR A 607 -18.57 -27.09 -2.55
C THR A 607 -17.90 -27.28 -3.91
N GLN A 608 -17.46 -28.49 -4.24
CA GLN A 608 -16.76 -28.84 -5.48
C GLN A 608 -15.55 -27.94 -5.75
N VAL A 609 -14.78 -27.59 -4.72
CA VAL A 609 -13.55 -26.79 -4.85
C VAL A 609 -12.33 -27.69 -4.75
N ARG A 610 -11.50 -27.70 -5.80
CA ARG A 610 -10.17 -28.33 -5.76
C ARG A 610 -9.16 -27.37 -5.16
N VAL A 611 -8.28 -27.91 -4.31
CA VAL A 611 -7.09 -27.22 -3.80
C VAL A 611 -5.84 -27.86 -4.40
N GLU A 612 -5.04 -27.08 -5.12
CA GLU A 612 -3.79 -27.54 -5.74
C GLU A 612 -2.61 -26.68 -5.26
N SER A 613 -1.44 -27.30 -5.09
CA SER A 613 -0.22 -26.57 -4.73
C SER A 613 0.87 -26.72 -5.77
N LYS A 614 1.56 -25.61 -6.08
CA LYS A 614 2.75 -25.60 -6.95
C LYS A 614 3.71 -24.47 -6.58
N VAL A 615 4.98 -24.64 -6.91
CA VAL A 615 5.98 -23.57 -6.76
C VAL A 615 5.97 -22.70 -8.02
N VAL A 616 5.93 -21.39 -7.83
CA VAL A 616 5.89 -20.36 -8.88
C VAL A 616 6.88 -19.24 -8.58
N ASP A 617 7.10 -18.38 -9.57
CA ASP A 617 7.93 -17.18 -9.47
C ASP A 617 7.32 -16.02 -10.28
N SER A 618 8.02 -14.89 -10.33
CA SER A 618 7.57 -13.69 -11.06
C SER A 618 7.47 -13.86 -12.57
N HIS A 619 7.98 -14.95 -13.15
CA HIS A 619 7.87 -15.25 -14.59
C HIS A 619 6.73 -16.21 -14.90
N THR A 620 6.08 -16.75 -13.87
CA THR A 620 5.01 -17.71 -14.02
C THR A 620 3.70 -17.01 -14.46
N VAL A 621 2.96 -17.67 -15.36
CA VAL A 621 1.60 -17.28 -15.74
C VAL A 621 0.64 -18.40 -15.33
N ILE A 622 -0.35 -18.09 -14.49
CA ILE A 622 -1.42 -19.05 -14.16
C ILE A 622 -2.34 -19.14 -15.39
N LYS A 623 -2.44 -20.34 -15.96
CA LYS A 623 -3.43 -20.68 -17.00
C LYS A 623 -4.48 -21.58 -16.36
N HIS A 624 -5.74 -21.17 -16.36
CA HIS A 624 -6.81 -21.95 -15.74
C HIS A 624 -8.15 -21.70 -16.44
N ALA A 625 -8.81 -22.77 -16.86
CA ALA A 625 -10.14 -22.71 -17.46
C ALA A 625 -11.21 -22.57 -16.37
N VAL A 626 -12.15 -21.66 -16.55
CA VAL A 626 -13.24 -21.36 -15.61
C VAL A 626 -14.56 -21.37 -16.37
N ALA A 627 -15.54 -22.08 -15.82
CA ALA A 627 -16.89 -22.15 -16.37
C ALA A 627 -17.60 -20.77 -16.31
N MET A 628 -18.76 -20.66 -16.98
CA MET A 628 -19.59 -19.46 -16.81
C MET A 628 -19.93 -19.25 -15.33
N ARG A 629 -19.80 -18.01 -14.85
CA ARG A 629 -20.01 -17.59 -13.46
C ARG A 629 -19.13 -18.31 -12.43
N GLY A 630 -18.11 -19.04 -12.85
CA GLY A 630 -17.12 -19.62 -11.94
C GLY A 630 -16.11 -18.57 -11.45
N GLY A 631 -15.12 -19.05 -10.72
CA GLY A 631 -13.99 -18.24 -10.29
C GLY A 631 -12.80 -19.08 -9.85
N LEU A 632 -11.75 -18.40 -9.42
CA LEU A 632 -10.66 -19.03 -8.69
C LEU A 632 -10.11 -18.06 -7.65
N ALA A 633 -9.57 -18.61 -6.58
CA ALA A 633 -8.80 -17.87 -5.59
C ALA A 633 -7.41 -18.50 -5.43
N ALA A 634 -6.44 -17.74 -4.96
CA ALA A 634 -5.10 -18.24 -4.73
C ALA A 634 -4.40 -17.53 -3.57
N ILE A 635 -3.51 -18.27 -2.90
CA ILE A 635 -2.57 -17.76 -1.90
C ILE A 635 -1.17 -18.04 -2.42
N LEU A 636 -0.31 -17.02 -2.46
CA LEU A 636 1.10 -17.13 -2.83
C LEU A 636 1.95 -16.74 -1.63
N THR A 637 2.43 -17.75 -0.91
CA THR A 637 3.30 -17.58 0.24
C THR A 637 4.75 -17.67 -0.22
N PRO A 638 5.67 -16.76 0.16
CA PRO A 638 7.08 -16.92 -0.16
C PRO A 638 7.55 -18.29 0.32
N GLU A 639 8.19 -19.06 -0.56
CA GLU A 639 8.90 -20.24 -0.09
C GLU A 639 10.00 -19.76 0.85
N PRO A 640 10.16 -20.38 2.03
CA PRO A 640 11.31 -20.10 2.87
C PRO A 640 12.55 -20.25 2.00
N VAL A 641 13.30 -19.16 1.80
CA VAL A 641 14.67 -19.29 1.31
C VAL A 641 15.32 -20.18 2.34
N ALA A 642 15.67 -21.42 1.98
CA ALA A 642 16.28 -22.37 2.89
C ALA A 642 17.33 -21.60 3.68
N ALA A 643 17.06 -21.40 4.98
CA ALA A 643 17.97 -20.66 5.83
C ALA A 643 19.29 -21.37 5.67
N LYS A 644 20.30 -20.65 5.17
CA LYS A 644 21.64 -21.21 5.10
C LYS A 644 21.91 -21.70 6.53
N PRO A 645 22.18 -22.99 6.76
CA PRO A 645 22.28 -23.53 8.12
C PRO A 645 23.20 -22.62 8.92
N ALA A 646 22.78 -22.28 10.14
CA ALA A 646 23.60 -21.48 11.05
C ALA A 646 25.01 -22.08 11.01
N ALA A 647 26.00 -21.26 10.65
CA ALA A 647 27.37 -21.74 10.63
C ALA A 647 27.69 -22.28 12.03
N ALA A 648 28.34 -23.44 12.11
CA ALA A 648 28.75 -24.00 13.39
C ALA A 648 29.48 -22.93 14.23
N PRO A 649 29.32 -22.93 15.57
CA PRO A 649 30.03 -22.01 16.44
C PRO A 649 31.52 -22.06 16.13
N ARG A 650 32.14 -20.88 15.98
CA ARG A 650 33.58 -20.82 15.72
C ARG A 650 34.36 -21.28 16.96
N THR A 651 35.56 -21.78 16.70
CA THR A 651 36.54 -22.22 17.68
C THR A 651 37.83 -21.41 17.53
N ALA A 652 38.75 -21.54 18.49
CA ALA A 652 40.08 -20.92 18.40
C ALA A 652 40.86 -21.37 17.14
N ALA A 653 40.66 -22.62 16.71
CA ALA A 653 41.33 -23.19 15.53
C ALA A 653 40.90 -22.50 14.23
N ASP A 654 39.65 -22.03 14.15
CA ASP A 654 39.11 -21.40 12.93
C ASP A 654 39.79 -20.08 12.58
N ALA A 655 40.35 -19.36 13.55
CA ALA A 655 41.03 -18.09 13.32
C ALA A 655 42.46 -18.26 12.78
N VAL A 656 43.10 -19.41 13.05
CA VAL A 656 44.51 -19.69 12.77
C VAL A 656 44.73 -20.74 11.67
N THR A 657 43.68 -21.45 11.25
CA THR A 657 43.77 -22.48 10.21
C THR A 657 43.52 -21.87 8.84
N PRO A 658 44.46 -21.93 7.89
CA PRO A 658 44.26 -21.41 6.53
C PRO A 658 42.98 -21.97 5.88
N LYS A 659 42.08 -21.08 5.44
CA LYS A 659 40.82 -21.45 4.77
C LYS A 659 40.55 -20.56 3.56
N LEU A 660 40.39 -21.17 2.39
CA LEU A 660 40.07 -20.45 1.15
C LEU A 660 38.83 -19.55 1.33
N PHE A 661 38.98 -18.27 0.97
CA PHE A 661 37.93 -17.28 1.05
C PHE A 661 37.11 -17.20 -0.25
N LYS A 662 35.77 -17.09 -0.17
CA LYS A 662 34.88 -17.19 -1.34
C LYS A 662 35.13 -16.14 -2.44
N ARG A 663 35.69 -14.98 -2.08
CA ARG A 663 36.01 -13.87 -3.01
C ARG A 663 37.51 -13.77 -3.32
N TYR A 664 38.18 -14.91 -3.37
CA TYR A 664 39.62 -15.00 -3.59
C TYR A 664 40.06 -14.41 -4.94
N ARG A 665 41.07 -13.53 -4.93
CA ARG A 665 41.60 -12.80 -6.09
C ARG A 665 42.98 -13.29 -6.54
N HIS A 666 43.28 -14.58 -6.37
CA HIS A 666 44.61 -15.15 -6.66
C HIS A 666 45.25 -14.66 -7.95
N ASN A 667 44.50 -14.79 -9.03
CA ASN A 667 45.02 -14.62 -10.37
C ASN A 667 45.38 -13.14 -10.62
N GLU A 668 44.71 -12.22 -9.92
CA GLU A 668 45.03 -10.79 -9.94
C GLU A 668 46.34 -10.52 -9.21
N PHE A 669 46.54 -11.12 -8.04
CA PHE A 669 47.76 -10.96 -7.24
C PHE A 669 48.97 -11.60 -7.92
N MET A 670 48.82 -12.79 -8.49
CA MET A 670 49.87 -13.45 -9.28
C MET A 670 50.26 -12.63 -10.51
N LYS A 671 49.28 -11.99 -11.18
CA LYS A 671 49.56 -11.05 -12.29
C LYS A 671 50.29 -9.80 -11.81
N ARG A 672 49.85 -9.17 -10.70
CA ARG A 672 50.51 -7.97 -10.15
C ARG A 672 51.94 -8.27 -9.70
N LYS A 673 52.17 -9.45 -9.12
CA LYS A 673 53.50 -9.96 -8.77
C LYS A 673 54.41 -10.10 -9.98
N ALA A 674 53.89 -10.54 -11.11
CA ALA A 674 54.67 -10.66 -12.36
C ALA A 674 54.91 -9.31 -13.07
N ALA A 675 54.15 -8.26 -12.75
CA ALA A 675 54.12 -7.00 -13.50
C ALA A 675 55.26 -6.00 -13.17
N GLY A 676 56.12 -6.29 -12.20
CA GLY A 676 57.20 -5.39 -11.79
C GLY A 676 57.51 -5.47 -10.30
N PRO A 677 58.50 -4.69 -9.81
CA PRO A 677 58.87 -4.72 -8.40
C PRO A 677 57.69 -4.38 -7.48
N ILE A 678 57.78 -4.88 -6.26
CA ILE A 678 56.89 -4.53 -5.15
C ILE A 678 57.79 -4.14 -3.99
N GLY A 679 57.93 -2.83 -3.75
CA GLY A 679 58.75 -2.29 -2.64
C GLY A 679 57.94 -2.13 -1.35
N LEU A 680 56.63 -1.90 -1.47
CA LEU A 680 55.67 -1.76 -0.38
C LEU A 680 54.43 -2.61 -0.65
N LEU A 681 54.17 -3.58 0.22
CA LEU A 681 53.02 -4.48 0.09
C LEU A 681 51.93 -4.13 1.11
N PHE A 682 50.66 -4.21 0.73
CA PHE A 682 49.53 -4.05 1.63
C PHE A 682 48.74 -5.35 1.70
N LEU A 683 48.50 -5.83 2.93
CA LEU A 683 47.70 -7.01 3.24
C LEU A 683 46.57 -6.64 4.19
N GLY A 684 45.37 -7.15 3.94
CA GLY A 684 44.26 -6.83 4.83
C GLY A 684 42.88 -7.11 4.29
N ASP A 685 41.92 -6.39 4.86
CA ASP A 685 40.51 -6.48 4.50
C ASP A 685 40.00 -5.30 3.66
N SER A 686 38.69 -5.05 3.67
CA SER A 686 38.05 -3.97 2.89
C SER A 686 38.51 -2.58 3.28
N ILE A 687 39.05 -2.38 4.49
CA ILE A 687 39.62 -1.09 4.89
C ILE A 687 40.86 -0.78 4.04
N THR A 688 41.63 -1.80 3.67
CA THR A 688 42.84 -1.66 2.85
C THR A 688 42.54 -1.78 1.36
N ASP A 689 41.72 -2.76 0.95
CA ASP A 689 41.34 -3.05 -0.47
C ASP A 689 40.64 -1.87 -1.19
N TRP A 690 40.13 -0.91 -0.41
CA TRP A 690 39.45 0.25 -0.97
C TRP A 690 40.37 1.47 -1.09
N TRP A 691 41.58 1.44 -0.52
CA TRP A 691 42.49 2.58 -0.55
C TRP A 691 42.85 3.02 -1.98
N PRO A 692 43.22 2.13 -2.93
CA PRO A 692 43.58 2.55 -4.28
C PRO A 692 42.44 3.26 -5.04
N ARG A 693 41.18 2.91 -4.70
CA ARG A 693 39.98 3.44 -5.37
C ARG A 693 39.41 4.66 -4.66
N ASN A 694 39.27 4.59 -3.34
CA ASN A 694 38.54 5.58 -2.55
C ASN A 694 39.47 6.64 -1.92
N GLY A 695 40.77 6.35 -1.83
CA GLY A 695 41.81 7.26 -1.35
C GLY A 695 42.87 7.51 -2.41
N LYS A 696 42.50 7.50 -3.70
CA LYS A 696 43.40 7.52 -4.87
C LYS A 696 44.55 8.54 -4.77
N ASP A 697 44.29 9.74 -4.25
CA ASP A 697 45.28 10.82 -4.18
C ASP A 697 46.35 10.51 -3.13
N SER A 698 45.95 10.00 -1.97
CA SER A 698 46.87 9.52 -0.93
C SER A 698 47.59 8.23 -1.34
N TRP A 699 46.93 7.36 -2.10
CA TRP A 699 47.53 6.12 -2.61
C TRP A 699 48.63 6.40 -3.65
N ALA A 700 48.41 7.36 -4.54
CA ALA A 700 49.38 7.77 -5.56
C ALA A 700 50.72 8.24 -4.94
N LYS A 701 50.70 8.75 -3.70
CA LYS A 701 51.92 9.18 -2.99
C LYS A 701 52.83 8.02 -2.59
N PHE A 702 52.34 6.78 -2.60
CA PHE A 702 53.19 5.60 -2.39
C PHE A 702 53.95 5.18 -3.66
N ALA A 703 53.70 5.80 -4.82
CA ALA A 703 54.33 5.43 -6.09
C ALA A 703 55.88 5.28 -6.03
N PRO A 704 56.64 6.10 -5.28
CA PRO A 704 58.09 5.92 -5.13
C PRO A 704 58.53 4.60 -4.47
N HIS A 705 57.60 3.81 -3.95
CA HIS A 705 57.84 2.55 -3.26
C HIS A 705 57.26 1.34 -3.97
N ASP A 706 56.83 1.48 -5.23
CA ASP A 706 56.23 0.41 -6.03
C ASP A 706 55.12 -0.34 -5.27
N PRO A 707 54.01 0.33 -4.89
CA PRO A 707 53.04 -0.24 -3.98
C PRO A 707 52.23 -1.36 -4.65
N ALA A 708 51.83 -2.36 -3.87
CA ALA A 708 50.87 -3.38 -4.28
C ALA A 708 49.83 -3.62 -3.19
N ASP A 709 48.56 -3.67 -3.58
CA ASP A 709 47.44 -3.99 -2.70
C ASP A 709 46.98 -5.44 -2.90
N PHE A 710 47.29 -6.29 -1.93
CA PHE A 710 46.87 -7.70 -1.86
C PHE A 710 45.79 -7.90 -0.78
N ALA A 711 45.17 -6.83 -0.26
CA ALA A 711 44.03 -6.94 0.63
C ALA A 711 42.78 -7.45 -0.11
N VAL A 712 41.76 -7.94 0.58
CA VAL A 712 40.51 -8.38 -0.06
C VAL A 712 39.31 -7.96 0.78
N ALA A 713 38.30 -7.36 0.16
CA ALA A 713 37.09 -6.98 0.88
C ALA A 713 36.42 -8.15 1.62
N ALA A 714 35.98 -7.89 2.85
CA ALA A 714 35.38 -8.85 3.79
C ALA A 714 36.32 -9.97 4.31
N MET A 715 37.63 -9.87 4.04
CA MET A 715 38.62 -10.87 4.46
C MET A 715 38.73 -11.00 5.98
N ARG A 716 38.93 -12.23 6.45
CA ARG A 716 39.24 -12.61 7.84
C ARG A 716 40.64 -13.22 7.94
N THR A 717 41.17 -13.38 9.15
CA THR A 717 42.52 -13.92 9.38
C THR A 717 42.76 -15.26 8.69
N GLU A 718 41.81 -16.21 8.75
CA GLU A 718 41.96 -17.52 8.12
C GLU A 718 42.02 -17.48 6.59
N GLY A 719 41.34 -16.50 5.99
CA GLY A 719 41.36 -16.28 4.55
C GLY A 719 42.68 -15.69 4.11
N LEU A 720 43.17 -14.68 4.83
CA LEU A 720 44.49 -14.10 4.57
C LEU A 720 45.61 -15.12 4.79
N LEU A 721 45.49 -15.96 5.81
CA LEU A 721 46.42 -17.07 6.04
C LEU A 721 46.50 -18.01 4.84
N TRP A 722 45.35 -18.33 4.24
CA TRP A 722 45.32 -19.16 3.05
C TRP A 722 45.98 -18.48 1.87
N ASN A 723 45.67 -17.20 1.61
CA ASN A 723 46.33 -16.39 0.60
C ASN A 723 47.88 -16.44 0.70
N ILE A 724 48.42 -16.17 1.90
CA ILE A 724 49.87 -16.11 2.09
C ILE A 724 50.55 -17.48 2.05
N THR A 725 49.85 -18.57 2.37
CA THR A 725 50.42 -19.93 2.27
C THR A 725 50.26 -20.56 0.88
N HIS A 726 49.49 -19.96 -0.02
CA HIS A 726 49.18 -20.49 -1.36
C HIS A 726 49.84 -19.69 -2.49
N GLY A 727 51.10 -19.27 -2.28
CA GLY A 727 51.99 -18.79 -3.34
C GLY A 727 52.04 -17.28 -3.57
N GLU A 728 51.13 -16.51 -2.97
CA GLU A 728 51.02 -15.07 -3.23
C GLU A 728 52.25 -14.29 -2.76
N LEU A 729 52.90 -14.73 -1.67
CA LEU A 729 54.10 -14.10 -1.14
C LEU A 729 55.42 -14.73 -1.62
N ASP A 730 55.38 -15.89 -2.29
CA ASP A 730 56.59 -16.67 -2.57
C ASP A 730 57.57 -15.89 -3.47
N GLY A 731 58.79 -15.65 -3.01
CA GLY A 731 59.81 -14.92 -3.78
C GLY A 731 59.61 -13.41 -3.85
N LEU A 732 58.60 -12.85 -3.18
CA LEU A 732 58.49 -11.41 -2.98
C LEU A 732 59.51 -10.93 -1.95
N LYS A 733 60.08 -9.74 -2.19
CA LYS A 733 61.02 -9.07 -1.26
C LYS A 733 60.70 -7.58 -1.09
N PRO A 734 59.46 -7.20 -0.69
CA PRO A 734 59.18 -5.81 -0.36
C PRO A 734 60.01 -5.40 0.86
N LYS A 735 60.41 -4.13 0.91
CA LYS A 735 61.10 -3.58 2.08
C LYS A 735 60.19 -3.59 3.30
N VAL A 736 58.92 -3.20 3.09
CA VAL A 736 57.89 -3.16 4.14
C VAL A 736 56.59 -3.77 3.63
N THR A 737 55.89 -4.48 4.51
CA THR A 737 54.49 -4.87 4.30
C THR A 737 53.61 -4.28 5.40
N VAL A 738 52.48 -3.68 5.03
CA VAL A 738 51.49 -3.11 5.94
C VAL A 738 50.35 -4.11 6.11
N VAL A 739 50.03 -4.47 7.36
CA VAL A 739 49.00 -5.46 7.68
C VAL A 739 47.89 -4.82 8.51
N LEU A 740 46.66 -4.83 8.01
CA LEU A 740 45.45 -4.46 8.76
C LEU A 740 44.37 -5.51 8.51
N ILE A 741 44.09 -6.36 9.50
CA ILE A 741 43.15 -7.47 9.39
C ILE A 741 42.48 -7.76 10.74
N GLY A 742 41.28 -8.35 10.72
CA GLY A 742 40.60 -8.85 11.91
C GLY A 742 39.27 -8.15 12.23
N VAL A 743 38.96 -7.02 11.59
CA VAL A 743 37.68 -6.32 11.82
C VAL A 743 36.50 -7.21 11.42
N ASN A 744 36.65 -8.00 10.35
CA ASN A 744 35.60 -8.90 9.88
C ASN A 744 35.40 -10.12 10.77
N ASN A 745 36.44 -10.60 11.45
CA ASN A 745 36.28 -11.62 12.49
C ASN A 745 35.36 -11.10 13.60
N ILE A 746 35.58 -9.86 14.05
CA ILE A 746 34.74 -9.24 15.08
C ILE A 746 33.31 -8.93 14.59
N LEU A 747 33.18 -8.36 13.40
CA LEU A 747 31.90 -7.84 12.90
C LEU A 747 31.01 -8.89 12.23
N GLN A 748 31.57 -9.96 11.68
CA GLN A 748 30.83 -11.02 10.99
C GLN A 748 30.66 -12.27 11.85
N CYS A 749 31.46 -12.44 12.90
CA CYS A 749 31.43 -13.60 13.79
C CYS A 749 31.18 -13.14 15.24
N PRO A 750 29.90 -13.06 15.68
CA PRO A 750 29.56 -12.55 17.01
C PRO A 750 30.15 -13.40 18.14
N ASP A 751 30.31 -14.71 17.94
CA ASP A 751 30.84 -15.65 18.93
C ASP A 751 32.39 -15.72 18.98
N GLU A 752 33.08 -15.04 18.05
CA GLU A 752 34.54 -15.12 17.97
C GLU A 752 35.21 -14.30 19.07
N LYS A 753 36.00 -14.94 19.93
CA LYS A 753 36.62 -14.27 21.07
C LYS A 753 37.81 -13.39 20.62
N PRO A 754 38.06 -12.23 21.25
CA PRO A 754 39.21 -11.38 20.93
C PRO A 754 40.55 -12.11 20.90
N GLU A 755 40.75 -13.08 21.80
CA GLU A 755 41.96 -13.89 21.88
C GLU A 755 42.19 -14.73 20.63
N TRP A 756 41.11 -15.19 19.99
CA TRP A 756 41.20 -16.01 18.77
C TRP A 756 41.57 -15.14 17.57
N VAL A 757 40.96 -13.95 17.47
CA VAL A 757 41.33 -12.97 16.43
C VAL A 757 42.79 -12.55 16.60
N ALA A 758 43.23 -12.28 17.83
CA ALA A 758 44.61 -11.95 18.12
C ALA A 758 45.56 -13.11 17.73
N ALA A 759 45.20 -14.36 18.05
CA ALA A 759 45.97 -15.53 17.62
C ALA A 759 46.05 -15.65 16.09
N GLY A 760 44.95 -15.37 15.39
CA GLY A 760 44.91 -15.31 13.93
C GLY A 760 45.85 -14.26 13.36
N ILE A 761 45.84 -13.04 13.90
CA ILE A 761 46.75 -11.95 13.51
C ILE A 761 48.21 -12.33 13.78
N ARG A 762 48.51 -12.89 14.96
CA ARG A 762 49.86 -13.38 15.30
C ARG A 762 50.34 -14.42 14.29
N LYS A 763 49.47 -15.36 13.91
CA LYS A 763 49.79 -16.38 12.91
C LYS A 763 50.01 -15.76 11.52
N VAL A 764 49.23 -14.75 11.13
CA VAL A 764 49.46 -13.98 9.88
C VAL A 764 50.85 -13.36 9.91
N VAL A 765 51.19 -12.60 10.95
CA VAL A 765 52.50 -11.92 11.08
C VAL A 765 53.64 -12.94 11.06
N ALA A 766 53.53 -14.04 11.81
CA ALA A 766 54.54 -15.10 11.82
C ALA A 766 54.75 -15.72 10.44
N THR A 767 53.66 -16.01 9.73
CA THR A 767 53.71 -16.64 8.39
C THR A 767 54.24 -15.66 7.33
N VAL A 768 53.90 -14.37 7.44
CA VAL A 768 54.49 -13.31 6.60
C VAL A 768 56.00 -13.24 6.79
N ARG A 769 56.48 -13.27 8.04
CA ARG A 769 57.93 -13.27 8.35
C ARG A 769 58.64 -14.53 7.89
N GLU A 770 57.97 -15.67 7.93
CA GLU A 770 58.50 -16.93 7.40
C GLU A 770 58.66 -16.87 5.87
N LYS A 771 57.64 -16.35 5.16
CA LYS A 771 57.62 -16.25 3.70
C LYS A 771 58.53 -15.14 3.15
N MET A 772 58.70 -14.05 3.89
CA MET A 772 59.48 -12.88 3.49
C MET A 772 60.38 -12.42 4.67
N PRO A 773 61.47 -13.15 4.97
CA PRO A 773 62.27 -12.93 6.19
C PRO A 773 63.04 -11.60 6.23
N GLU A 774 63.30 -11.00 5.06
CA GLU A 774 63.96 -9.69 4.91
C GLU A 774 62.97 -8.51 5.01
N THR A 775 61.65 -8.77 4.93
CA THR A 775 60.61 -7.74 4.94
C THR A 775 60.25 -7.33 6.35
N LYS A 776 60.21 -6.02 6.62
CA LYS A 776 59.65 -5.48 7.87
C LYS A 776 58.11 -5.45 7.82
N VAL A 777 57.44 -5.71 8.93
CA VAL A 777 55.97 -5.71 9.02
C VAL A 777 55.52 -4.49 9.81
N LEU A 778 54.78 -3.59 9.16
CA LEU A 778 54.03 -2.53 9.83
C LEU A 778 52.62 -3.08 10.14
N LEU A 779 52.42 -3.51 11.38
CA LEU A 779 51.15 -4.02 11.87
C LEU A 779 50.28 -2.86 12.37
N MET A 780 49.13 -2.68 11.74
CA MET A 780 48.15 -1.67 12.17
C MET A 780 47.25 -2.24 13.27
N ALA A 781 46.97 -1.44 14.29
CA ALA A 781 45.83 -1.69 15.16
C ALA A 781 44.54 -1.72 14.33
N ILE A 782 43.59 -2.60 14.68
CA ILE A 782 42.28 -2.63 14.05
C ILE A 782 41.59 -1.29 14.32
N PHE A 783 41.17 -0.62 13.26
CA PHE A 783 40.53 0.68 13.38
C PHE A 783 39.20 0.58 14.15
N PRO A 784 38.85 1.65 14.89
CA PRO A 784 37.55 1.76 15.52
C PRO A 784 36.41 1.61 14.50
N ALA A 785 35.45 0.73 14.79
CA ALA A 785 34.30 0.48 13.93
C ALA A 785 32.98 0.50 14.72
N ARG A 786 31.90 0.90 14.05
CA ARG A 786 30.54 1.06 14.59
C ARG A 786 30.39 2.23 15.57
N ASN A 787 29.18 2.79 15.54
CA ASN A 787 28.67 3.79 16.46
C ASN A 787 27.40 3.26 17.14
N PRO A 788 27.06 3.72 18.35
CA PRO A 788 27.81 4.67 19.18
C PRO A 788 29.08 4.06 19.80
N ALA A 789 29.89 4.87 20.50
CA ALA A 789 31.08 4.43 21.23
C ALA A 789 30.85 3.24 22.19
N THR A 790 29.60 3.03 22.64
CA THR A 790 29.17 1.92 23.51
C THR A 790 28.88 0.61 22.77
N HIS A 791 28.97 0.59 21.43
CA HIS A 791 28.69 -0.62 20.66
C HIS A 791 29.65 -1.78 21.05
N PRO A 792 29.19 -3.02 21.29
CA PRO A 792 30.03 -4.10 21.83
C PRO A 792 31.31 -4.41 21.03
N ALA A 793 31.26 -4.25 19.70
CA ALA A 793 32.43 -4.40 18.83
C ALA A 793 33.60 -3.47 19.22
N ARG A 794 33.32 -2.30 19.83
CA ARG A 794 34.32 -1.33 20.27
C ARG A 794 35.24 -1.91 21.34
N ALA A 795 34.64 -2.51 22.38
CA ALA A 795 35.38 -3.15 23.45
C ALA A 795 36.17 -4.36 22.94
N ARG A 796 35.59 -5.15 22.04
CA ARG A 796 36.25 -6.32 21.43
C ARG A 796 37.45 -5.92 20.57
N ILE A 797 37.32 -4.89 19.72
CA ILE A 797 38.44 -4.35 18.92
C ILE A 797 39.57 -3.84 19.82
N ALA A 798 39.22 -3.08 20.86
CA ALA A 798 40.22 -2.60 21.82
C ALA A 798 40.94 -3.75 22.55
N ALA A 799 40.23 -4.83 22.86
CA ALA A 799 40.83 -6.03 23.44
C ALA A 799 41.80 -6.73 22.47
N VAL A 800 41.43 -6.91 21.20
CA VAL A 800 42.33 -7.46 20.17
C VAL A 800 43.58 -6.60 20.04
N ASN A 801 43.43 -5.27 19.93
CA ASN A 801 44.56 -4.36 19.76
C ASN A 801 45.55 -4.43 20.94
N ARG A 802 45.06 -4.51 22.19
CA ARG A 802 45.93 -4.75 23.36
C ARG A 802 46.67 -6.08 23.27
N LEU A 803 46.01 -7.12 22.77
CA LEU A 803 46.58 -8.46 22.66
C LEU A 803 47.58 -8.63 21.51
N ILE A 804 47.65 -7.72 20.53
CA ILE A 804 48.60 -7.80 19.41
C ILE A 804 49.70 -6.74 19.47
N ALA A 805 49.59 -5.75 20.37
CA ALA A 805 50.56 -4.67 20.51
C ALA A 805 51.96 -5.16 20.92
N ASP A 806 52.05 -6.28 21.64
CA ASP A 806 53.30 -6.92 22.04
C ASP A 806 54.09 -7.56 20.88
N LEU A 807 53.50 -7.59 19.66
CA LEU A 807 54.22 -8.02 18.47
C LEU A 807 55.22 -6.98 17.99
N ASP A 808 55.15 -5.73 18.47
CA ASP A 808 56.18 -4.73 18.19
C ASP A 808 57.50 -5.13 18.84
N ASP A 809 58.50 -5.44 18.02
CA ASP A 809 59.86 -5.77 18.47
C ASP A 809 60.85 -4.61 18.29
N GLY A 810 60.35 -3.43 17.87
CA GLY A 810 61.13 -2.24 17.59
C GLY A 810 62.03 -2.35 16.36
N LYS A 811 62.00 -3.48 15.63
CA LYS A 811 62.95 -3.80 14.55
C LYS A 811 62.23 -4.32 13.31
N GLN A 812 61.84 -5.59 13.32
CA GLN A 812 61.25 -6.30 12.19
C GLN A 812 59.73 -6.17 12.16
N VAL A 813 59.08 -6.00 13.31
CA VAL A 813 57.64 -5.74 13.41
C VAL A 813 57.44 -4.46 14.20
N ARG A 814 56.66 -3.54 13.63
CA ARG A 814 56.29 -2.28 14.28
C ARG A 814 54.77 -2.21 14.37
N PHE A 815 54.23 -1.92 15.55
CA PHE A 815 52.80 -1.79 15.79
C PHE A 815 52.41 -0.31 15.82
N LEU A 816 51.33 0.04 15.12
CA LEU A 816 50.85 1.42 15.07
C LEU A 816 49.33 1.49 15.30
N ASP A 817 48.94 2.17 16.37
CA ASP A 817 47.53 2.46 16.69
C ASP A 817 47.14 3.89 16.31
N LEU A 818 46.28 3.99 15.30
CA LEU A 818 45.74 5.26 14.82
C LEU A 818 44.30 5.50 15.29
N GLY A 819 43.75 4.62 16.13
CA GLY A 819 42.33 4.59 16.45
C GLY A 819 41.80 5.92 16.94
N ALA A 820 42.52 6.60 17.84
CA ALA A 820 42.12 7.91 18.36
C ALA A 820 41.92 8.97 17.27
N LYS A 821 42.68 8.92 16.16
CA LYS A 821 42.58 9.88 15.04
C LYS A 821 41.31 9.70 14.21
N PHE A 822 40.63 8.57 14.34
CA PHE A 822 39.37 8.27 13.64
C PHE A 822 38.14 8.54 14.50
N LEU A 823 38.30 9.10 15.70
CA LEU A 823 37.20 9.42 16.61
C LEU A 823 36.88 10.91 16.62
N ASP A 824 35.61 11.22 16.85
CA ASP A 824 35.17 12.58 17.18
C ASP A 824 35.32 12.85 18.70
N ASP A 825 35.04 14.09 19.11
CA ASP A 825 35.13 14.52 20.52
C ASP A 825 34.20 13.75 21.47
N LYS A 826 33.25 12.98 20.93
CA LYS A 826 32.32 12.13 21.67
C LYS A 826 32.75 10.65 21.69
N GLY A 827 33.93 10.34 21.15
CA GLY A 827 34.48 8.99 21.06
C GLY A 827 33.83 8.11 19.99
N ASN A 828 32.96 8.66 19.13
CA ASN A 828 32.34 7.92 18.02
C ASN A 828 33.29 7.90 16.81
N VAL A 829 33.16 6.89 15.96
CA VAL A 829 33.82 6.90 14.64
C VAL A 829 33.36 8.13 13.87
N SER A 830 34.31 8.98 13.50
CA SER A 830 34.07 10.24 12.85
C SER A 830 33.41 10.04 11.48
N LYS A 831 32.22 10.60 11.30
CA LYS A 831 31.51 10.64 10.00
C LYS A 831 32.24 11.51 8.98
N ALA A 832 33.09 12.43 9.43
CA ALA A 832 33.89 13.26 8.54
C ALA A 832 35.02 12.46 7.87
N LEU A 833 35.45 11.36 8.49
CA LEU A 833 36.59 10.54 8.06
C LEU A 833 36.20 9.17 7.50
N THR A 834 34.96 8.73 7.76
CA THR A 834 34.46 7.42 7.31
C THR A 834 33.16 7.55 6.55
N ARG A 835 32.94 6.65 5.58
CA ARG A 835 31.72 6.64 4.76
C ARG A 835 30.53 6.01 5.50
N ASP A 836 30.79 4.95 6.26
CA ASP A 836 29.76 4.08 6.85
C ASP A 836 30.08 3.70 8.31
N GLY A 837 30.97 4.45 8.97
CA GLY A 837 31.42 4.14 10.33
C GLY A 837 32.35 2.93 10.42
N LEU A 838 32.95 2.52 9.30
CA LEU A 838 33.97 1.47 9.20
C LEU A 838 35.04 1.84 8.15
N HIS A 839 34.63 2.17 6.93
CA HIS A 839 35.56 2.40 5.83
C HIS A 839 35.97 3.88 5.75
N PRO A 840 37.27 4.21 5.70
CA PRO A 840 37.74 5.56 5.47
C PRO A 840 37.18 6.14 4.15
N ASN A 841 36.86 7.42 4.17
CA ASN A 841 36.67 8.21 2.94
C ASN A 841 38.01 8.82 2.51
N ALA A 842 38.04 9.64 1.46
CA ALA A 842 39.28 10.25 0.95
C ALA A 842 40.07 11.02 2.04
N LYS A 843 39.39 11.75 2.94
CA LYS A 843 40.04 12.45 4.06
C LYS A 843 40.60 11.48 5.10
N GLY A 844 39.85 10.42 5.41
CA GLY A 844 40.31 9.38 6.33
C GLY A 844 41.56 8.65 5.82
N TYR A 845 41.61 8.33 4.51
CA TYR A 845 42.79 7.74 3.88
C TYR A 845 43.99 8.69 3.86
N GLU A 846 43.77 9.99 3.65
CA GLU A 846 44.85 10.99 3.77
C GLU A 846 45.42 11.05 5.19
N ILE A 847 44.56 11.04 6.23
CA ILE A 847 45.01 10.98 7.63
C ILE A 847 45.79 9.70 7.90
N TRP A 848 45.33 8.56 7.37
CA TRP A 848 46.04 7.30 7.50
C TRP A 848 47.42 7.37 6.83
N TYR A 849 47.50 7.82 5.58
CA TYR A 849 48.76 8.05 4.86
C TYR A 849 49.74 8.88 5.68
N GLN A 850 49.33 10.07 6.10
CA GLN A 850 50.17 11.01 6.86
C GLN A 850 50.65 10.41 8.18
N SER A 851 49.78 9.66 8.86
CA SER A 851 50.10 9.10 10.17
C SER A 851 51.09 7.94 10.12
N ILE A 852 51.14 7.18 9.01
CA ILE A 852 52.13 6.11 8.87
C ILE A 852 53.46 6.58 8.30
N GLN A 853 53.52 7.76 7.64
CA GLN A 853 54.73 8.21 6.93
C GLN A 853 56.01 8.23 7.78
N PRO A 854 56.03 8.75 9.03
CA PRO A 854 57.28 8.82 9.80
C PRO A 854 57.88 7.43 10.03
N LEU A 855 57.03 6.49 10.44
CA LEU A 855 57.43 5.11 10.71
C LEU A 855 57.73 4.33 9.44
N LEU A 856 56.92 4.52 8.39
CA LEU A 856 57.14 3.88 7.11
C LEU A 856 58.48 4.31 6.50
N THR A 857 58.83 5.60 6.56
CA THR A 857 60.12 6.12 6.06
C THR A 857 61.30 5.47 6.79
N GLU A 858 61.25 5.45 8.13
CA GLU A 858 62.23 4.75 8.98
C GLU A 858 62.38 3.28 8.58
N MET A 859 61.26 2.58 8.37
CA MET A 859 61.26 1.16 8.04
C MET A 859 61.78 0.89 6.61
N MET A 860 61.51 1.78 5.65
CA MET A 860 62.00 1.71 4.27
C MET A 860 63.52 1.97 4.16
N GLY A 861 64.15 2.45 5.23
CA GLY A 861 65.59 2.75 5.29
C GLY A 861 65.98 3.98 4.48
N ASN A 862 65.08 4.98 4.44
CA ASN A 862 65.24 6.25 3.74
C ASN A 862 65.45 7.41 4.70
#